data_AF-A0A8B9HW99-F1
#
_entry.id   AF-A0A8B9HW99-F1
#
_cell.length_a   1.000
_cell.length_b   1.000
_cell.length_c   1.000
_cell.angle_alpha   90.00
_cell.angle_beta   90.00
_cell.angle_gamma   90.00
#
_symmetry.space_group_name_H-M   'P 1'
#
loop_
_entity.id
_entity.type
_entity.pdbx_description
1 polymer ?
#
loop_
_entity_poly.entity_id
_entity_poly.type
_entity_poly.pdbx_seq_one_letter_code
_entity_poly.pdbx_strand_id
1 'polypeptide(L)'
;MGKKLKVGKTRKDKFYHLAKETGYRSRSSFKLIQLNRKFNFLQKARALVDLCAAPGGWLQVASKFMPVSSLIIGVDLVPIKPIPGVVALQEDITTEKCRQALRKELQTWKVDVVLNDGAPNVGANWQHDAFSQAHLTLMALKLACEFLAKGGSFVTKVFRSKDYQPLMWIFQQFFKKVQATKPQASRNESAEIFVVCQGFLSPDKIDNKFFDPKHAFKEVEVQVKTVKELATDKKPKAEGYNEGDMILFHTFSVTEFLKAENPVDFLSKASEITFDNPELESHTATSAEILECCKDIKILGRKELRLLLSWRAKLRRHLAKKLKEEAKQLDQEISDTEKDKKKKKVEKKEEKEAEEADNDEEEMDMKLAKLKAEEIADLKRKKKKLLKERRKQRERVELKMDLPGVSIADGGDSSIFSLSTIKKGLSELTLGDMKGADALVDEGDGEDDVHISDSESDGISLASDLDDEDLEEIENNEKRLQKKLPKKKCVKLFNAGLNVVPVKHIDMSEVPSWFVDDEKKHRKKPVPVTREMVEEYKEKWREINARPIKKLAEAKARKKKRMLKKMEQAKKKAEAVVNTVDISEREKMAQLKSIYKKAGVGKEKREVTYVVAKKGAGRKIRRPPGLKGVFRVVDGRMKKDLRGKQRKDQKNIWCETLHQETPQSKNV
;
A
#
# COMPACT_ATOMS: atom_id res chain seq x y z
N MET A 1 1.88 -29.15 -26.02
CA MET A 1 1.91 -28.64 -24.62
C MET A 1 1.21 -27.29 -24.57
N GLY A 2 0.16 -27.14 -23.75
CA GLY A 2 -0.57 -25.87 -23.64
C GLY A 2 0.27 -24.83 -22.89
N LYS A 3 0.59 -23.71 -23.54
CA LYS A 3 1.18 -22.54 -22.88
C LYS A 3 0.25 -22.15 -21.72
N LYS A 4 0.72 -22.28 -20.47
CA LYS A 4 0.00 -21.74 -19.30
C LYS A 4 -0.13 -20.23 -19.51
N LEU A 5 -1.30 -19.77 -19.93
CA LEU A 5 -1.63 -18.35 -19.98
C LEU A 5 -1.44 -17.81 -18.55
N LYS A 6 -0.53 -16.83 -18.38
CA LYS A 6 -0.28 -16.16 -17.10
C LYS A 6 -1.61 -15.63 -16.55
N VAL A 7 -2.11 -16.26 -15.48
CA VAL A 7 -3.43 -16.06 -14.85
C VAL A 7 -3.71 -14.60 -14.45
N GLY A 8 -2.68 -13.76 -14.29
CA GLY A 8 -2.82 -12.35 -13.92
C GLY A 8 -3.32 -11.41 -15.03
N LYS A 9 -3.19 -11.76 -16.32
CA LYS A 9 -3.66 -10.91 -17.44
C LYS A 9 -5.18 -11.01 -17.64
N THR A 10 -5.81 -12.11 -17.22
CA THR A 10 -7.25 -12.37 -17.41
C THR A 10 -8.14 -11.88 -16.26
N ARG A 11 -7.58 -11.48 -15.12
CA ARG A 11 -8.35 -10.97 -13.98
C ARG A 11 -8.66 -9.48 -14.16
N LYS A 12 -9.75 -9.19 -14.89
CA LYS A 12 -10.43 -7.88 -14.85
C LYS A 12 -10.93 -7.67 -13.42
N ASP A 13 -10.46 -6.63 -12.74
CA ASP A 13 -10.82 -6.36 -11.35
C ASP A 13 -11.86 -5.25 -11.25
N LYS A 14 -12.33 -4.96 -10.03
CA LYS A 14 -13.37 -3.96 -9.77
C LYS A 14 -13.07 -2.61 -10.43
N PHE A 15 -11.82 -2.15 -10.34
CA PHE A 15 -11.41 -0.85 -10.90
C PHE A 15 -11.32 -0.85 -12.43
N TYR A 16 -11.12 -2.00 -13.07
CA TYR A 16 -11.22 -2.13 -14.52
C TYR A 16 -12.66 -1.90 -14.99
N HIS A 17 -13.64 -2.55 -14.35
CA HIS A 17 -15.06 -2.36 -14.68
C HIS A 17 -15.51 -0.93 -14.39
N LEU A 18 -15.14 -0.41 -13.22
CA LEU A 18 -15.46 0.96 -12.84
C LEU A 18 -14.88 1.99 -13.83
N ALA A 19 -13.68 1.74 -14.37
CA ALA A 19 -13.08 2.63 -15.38
C ALA A 19 -13.89 2.64 -16.67
N LYS A 20 -14.39 1.47 -17.10
CA LYS A 20 -15.26 1.38 -18.29
C LYS A 20 -16.61 2.06 -18.08
N GLU A 21 -17.23 1.86 -16.92
CA GLU A 21 -18.51 2.50 -16.55
C GLU A 21 -18.39 4.03 -16.48
N THR A 22 -17.29 4.55 -15.93
CA THR A 22 -17.05 6.00 -15.78
C THR A 22 -16.40 6.66 -17.01
N GLY A 23 -16.12 5.90 -18.07
CA GLY A 23 -15.51 6.42 -19.30
C GLY A 23 -14.02 6.76 -19.21
N TYR A 24 -13.29 6.25 -18.21
CA TYR A 24 -11.82 6.35 -18.16
C TYR A 24 -11.16 5.32 -19.08
N ARG A 25 -10.07 5.73 -19.74
CA ARG A 25 -9.29 4.91 -20.68
C ARG A 25 -8.57 3.76 -19.99
N SER A 26 -8.19 3.92 -18.72
CA SER A 26 -7.47 2.92 -17.95
C SER A 26 -7.97 2.85 -16.51
N ARG A 27 -7.71 1.71 -15.86
CA ARG A 27 -7.90 1.57 -14.40
C ARG A 27 -6.91 2.42 -13.59
N SER A 28 -5.79 2.85 -14.19
CA SER A 28 -4.76 3.62 -13.48
C SER A 28 -5.26 5.01 -13.13
N SER A 29 -6.28 5.54 -13.83
CA SER A 29 -6.98 6.78 -13.48
C SER A 29 -7.41 6.82 -12.01
N PHE A 30 -7.95 5.71 -11.46
CA PHE A 30 -8.35 5.68 -10.04
C PHE A 30 -7.19 5.78 -9.06
N LYS A 31 -5.98 5.38 -9.46
CA LYS A 31 -4.79 5.55 -8.61
C LYS A 31 -4.51 7.04 -8.44
N LEU A 32 -4.50 7.80 -9.54
CA LEU A 32 -4.28 9.25 -9.50
C LEU A 32 -5.41 9.97 -8.76
N ILE A 33 -6.67 9.60 -8.97
CA ILE A 33 -7.81 10.17 -8.22
C ILE A 33 -7.61 9.96 -6.71
N GLN A 34 -7.22 8.76 -6.28
CA GLN A 34 -7.00 8.47 -4.86
C GLN A 34 -5.79 9.22 -4.28
N LEU A 35 -4.70 9.35 -5.05
CA LEU A 35 -3.55 10.15 -4.67
C LEU A 35 -3.93 11.63 -4.54
N ASN A 36 -4.66 12.18 -5.52
CA ASN A 36 -5.09 13.57 -5.47
C ASN A 36 -6.05 13.84 -4.30
N ARG A 37 -6.95 12.91 -3.95
CA ARG A 37 -7.80 13.05 -2.74
C ARG A 37 -7.00 13.10 -1.44
N LYS A 38 -5.82 12.48 -1.39
CA LYS A 38 -4.97 12.47 -0.19
C LYS A 38 -4.03 13.69 -0.12
N PHE A 39 -3.52 14.14 -1.27
CA PHE A 39 -2.43 15.12 -1.33
C PHE A 39 -2.82 16.46 -1.95
N ASN A 40 -3.96 16.54 -2.63
CA ASN A 40 -4.58 17.75 -3.17
C ASN A 40 -3.66 18.62 -4.05
N PHE A 41 -2.91 17.98 -4.96
CA PHE A 41 -1.93 18.65 -5.81
C PHE A 41 -2.47 19.10 -7.18
N LEU A 42 -3.61 18.58 -7.65
CA LEU A 42 -4.15 18.94 -8.97
C LEU A 42 -5.01 20.21 -8.96
N GLN A 43 -5.80 20.45 -7.90
CA GLN A 43 -6.80 21.53 -7.90
C GLN A 43 -6.18 22.94 -7.99
N LYS A 44 -4.94 23.08 -7.53
CA LYS A 44 -4.20 24.36 -7.53
C LYS A 44 -3.21 24.48 -8.70
N ALA A 45 -3.01 23.41 -9.46
CA ALA A 45 -2.04 23.38 -10.54
C ALA A 45 -2.61 24.06 -11.78
N ARG A 46 -1.80 24.93 -12.43
CA ARG A 46 -2.12 25.58 -13.70
C ARG A 46 -1.39 24.94 -14.87
N ALA A 47 -0.22 24.37 -14.63
CA ALA A 47 0.55 23.63 -15.63
C ALA A 47 0.92 22.22 -15.11
N LEU A 48 0.68 21.20 -15.93
CA LEU A 48 0.98 19.80 -15.61
C LEU A 48 1.65 19.08 -16.78
N VAL A 49 2.69 18.30 -16.47
CA VAL A 49 3.32 17.37 -17.42
C VAL A 49 3.14 15.94 -16.92
N ASP A 50 2.58 15.07 -17.75
CA ASP A 50 2.42 13.64 -17.49
C ASP A 50 3.40 12.84 -18.35
N LEU A 51 4.39 12.23 -17.71
CA LEU A 51 5.44 11.41 -18.36
C LEU A 51 5.00 9.95 -18.40
N CYS A 52 5.30 9.28 -19.52
CA CYS A 52 4.85 7.92 -19.79
C CYS A 52 3.32 7.77 -19.67
N ALA A 53 2.60 8.71 -20.29
CA ALA A 53 1.18 8.92 -20.06
C ALA A 53 0.25 7.95 -20.81
N ALA A 54 0.72 7.16 -21.79
CA ALA A 54 -0.15 6.30 -22.58
C ALA A 54 -0.86 5.26 -21.69
N PRO A 55 -2.18 5.03 -21.85
CA PRO A 55 -3.08 5.47 -22.93
C PRO A 55 -3.77 6.84 -22.71
N GLY A 56 -3.33 7.62 -21.74
CA GLY A 56 -3.88 8.94 -21.37
C GLY A 56 -4.89 8.90 -20.22
N GLY A 57 -4.88 7.85 -19.39
CA GLY A 57 -5.82 7.72 -18.27
C GLY A 57 -5.59 8.75 -17.16
N TRP A 58 -4.33 9.14 -16.92
CA TRP A 58 -3.96 10.18 -15.95
C TRP A 58 -4.22 11.58 -16.48
N LEU A 59 -3.91 11.84 -17.76
CA LEU A 59 -4.33 13.04 -18.49
C LEU A 59 -5.85 13.32 -18.41
N GLN A 60 -6.69 12.29 -18.56
CA GLN A 60 -8.15 12.45 -18.39
C GLN A 60 -8.57 12.87 -16.99
N VAL A 61 -7.80 12.45 -15.97
CA VAL A 61 -8.04 12.86 -14.59
C VAL A 61 -7.55 14.29 -14.39
N ALA A 62 -6.35 14.62 -14.85
CA ALA A 62 -5.80 15.98 -14.79
C ALA A 62 -6.77 17.00 -15.41
N SER A 63 -7.26 16.75 -16.63
CA SER A 63 -8.22 17.62 -17.34
C SER A 63 -9.54 17.83 -16.59
N LYS A 64 -9.97 16.87 -15.76
CA LYS A 64 -11.21 16.99 -14.95
C LYS A 64 -11.02 17.71 -13.61
N PHE A 65 -9.84 17.61 -13.00
CA PHE A 65 -9.58 18.11 -11.65
C PHE A 65 -8.82 19.43 -11.61
N MET A 66 -8.13 19.79 -12.68
CA MET A 66 -7.45 21.08 -12.83
C MET A 66 -8.43 22.16 -13.34
N PRO A 67 -8.15 23.45 -13.08
CA PRO A 67 -8.92 24.56 -13.66
C PRO A 67 -8.99 24.53 -15.20
N VAL A 68 -10.07 25.04 -15.79
CA VAL A 68 -10.37 24.93 -17.23
C VAL A 68 -9.27 25.54 -18.13
N SER A 69 -8.59 26.59 -17.66
CA SER A 69 -7.52 27.28 -18.39
C SER A 69 -6.12 26.71 -18.12
N SER A 70 -6.02 25.44 -17.73
CA SER A 70 -4.75 24.81 -17.38
C SER A 70 -4.05 24.22 -18.60
N LEU A 71 -2.73 24.33 -18.64
CA LEU A 71 -1.89 23.69 -19.65
C LEU A 71 -1.52 22.27 -19.20
N ILE A 72 -2.00 21.27 -19.93
CA ILE A 72 -1.75 19.86 -19.64
C ILE A 72 -1.03 19.24 -20.83
N ILE A 73 0.17 18.72 -20.59
CA ILE A 73 1.00 18.09 -21.61
C ILE A 73 1.27 16.64 -21.22
N GLY A 74 0.97 15.71 -22.12
CA GLY A 74 1.30 14.30 -21.97
C GLY A 74 2.42 13.89 -22.91
N VAL A 75 3.41 13.14 -22.40
CA VAL A 75 4.51 12.59 -23.19
C VAL A 75 4.52 11.08 -23.07
N ASP A 76 4.60 10.39 -24.19
CA ASP A 76 4.80 8.94 -24.22
C ASP A 76 5.48 8.49 -25.51
N LEU A 77 6.10 7.31 -25.48
CA LEU A 77 6.65 6.66 -26.67
C LEU A 77 5.55 6.24 -27.66
N VAL A 78 4.38 5.87 -27.11
CA VAL A 78 3.22 5.39 -27.85
C VAL A 78 2.25 6.55 -28.10
N PRO A 79 1.62 6.64 -29.30
CA PRO A 79 0.67 7.70 -29.59
C PRO A 79 -0.55 7.64 -28.65
N ILE A 80 -0.87 8.78 -28.04
CA ILE A 80 -2.03 8.96 -27.17
C ILE A 80 -3.19 9.50 -28.02
N LYS A 81 -4.36 8.85 -27.94
CA LYS A 81 -5.56 9.38 -28.61
C LYS A 81 -5.87 10.79 -28.10
N PRO A 82 -6.24 11.77 -28.96
CA PRO A 82 -6.50 13.14 -28.52
C PRO A 82 -7.49 13.23 -27.35
N ILE A 83 -7.22 14.11 -26.39
CA ILE A 83 -8.10 14.44 -25.26
C ILE A 83 -8.34 15.95 -25.33
N PRO A 84 -9.60 16.44 -25.20
CA PRO A 84 -9.87 17.87 -25.21
C PRO A 84 -9.11 18.61 -24.11
N GLY A 85 -8.50 19.75 -24.45
CA GLY A 85 -7.73 20.57 -23.50
C GLY A 85 -6.39 19.96 -23.07
N VAL A 86 -5.88 18.96 -23.79
CA VAL A 86 -4.60 18.31 -23.48
C VAL A 86 -3.73 18.23 -24.74
N VAL A 87 -2.47 18.65 -24.62
CA VAL A 87 -1.44 18.46 -25.65
C VAL A 87 -0.79 17.10 -25.44
N ALA A 88 -0.68 16.29 -26.49
CA ALA A 88 -0.04 14.97 -26.43
C ALA A 88 1.14 14.91 -27.39
N LEU A 89 2.33 14.64 -26.84
CA LEU A 89 3.59 14.51 -27.55
C LEU A 89 4.01 13.05 -27.61
N GLN A 90 4.37 12.57 -28.81
CA GLN A 90 4.92 11.24 -29.01
C GLN A 90 6.45 11.31 -29.09
N GLU A 91 7.13 11.20 -27.96
CA GLU A 91 8.59 11.33 -27.86
C GLU A 91 9.15 10.42 -26.77
N ASP A 92 10.45 10.14 -26.84
CA ASP A 92 11.18 9.43 -25.80
C ASP A 92 11.73 10.41 -24.76
N ILE A 93 11.32 10.23 -23.49
CA ILE A 93 11.71 11.08 -22.36
C ILE A 93 13.23 11.10 -22.09
N THR A 94 13.99 10.14 -22.62
CA THR A 94 15.45 10.10 -22.46
C THR A 94 16.19 10.99 -23.46
N THR A 95 15.53 11.42 -24.54
CA THR A 95 16.14 12.15 -25.65
C THR A 95 16.15 13.67 -25.44
N GLU A 96 17.09 14.39 -26.07
CA GLU A 96 17.07 15.86 -26.12
C GLU A 96 15.88 16.40 -26.93
N LYS A 97 15.43 15.64 -27.94
CA LYS A 97 14.28 16.02 -28.77
C LYS A 97 13.02 16.22 -27.94
N CYS A 98 12.76 15.32 -26.98
CA CYS A 98 11.65 15.46 -26.03
C CYS A 98 11.75 16.74 -25.20
N ARG A 99 12.96 17.07 -24.72
CA ARG A 99 13.21 18.30 -23.96
C ARG A 99 12.92 19.55 -24.77
N GLN A 100 13.37 19.59 -26.02
CA GLN A 100 13.08 20.69 -26.94
C GLN A 100 11.58 20.81 -27.25
N ALA A 101 10.89 19.68 -27.45
CA ALA A 101 9.45 19.68 -27.67
C ALA A 101 8.69 20.20 -26.43
N LEU A 102 9.07 19.79 -25.22
CA LEU A 102 8.50 20.32 -23.98
C LEU A 102 8.78 21.81 -23.80
N ARG A 103 10.00 22.29 -24.09
CA ARG A 103 10.33 23.72 -24.06
C ARG A 103 9.48 24.52 -25.05
N LYS A 104 9.21 23.98 -26.23
CA LYS A 104 8.37 24.63 -27.25
C LYS A 104 6.92 24.79 -26.76
N GLU A 105 6.35 23.75 -26.17
CA GLU A 105 4.96 23.76 -25.68
C GLU A 105 4.80 24.58 -24.38
N LEU A 106 5.77 24.51 -23.47
CA LEU A 106 5.76 25.27 -22.21
C LEU A 106 6.16 26.73 -22.40
N GLN A 107 6.91 27.06 -23.46
CA GLN A 107 7.45 28.39 -23.73
C GLN A 107 8.22 28.95 -22.51
N THR A 108 7.65 29.94 -21.83
CA THR A 108 8.22 30.58 -20.63
C THR A 108 7.66 30.02 -19.32
N TRP A 109 6.62 29.17 -19.38
CA TRP A 109 5.94 28.68 -18.20
C TRP A 109 6.71 27.53 -17.55
N LYS A 110 6.69 27.51 -16.21
CA LYS A 110 7.12 26.37 -15.40
C LYS A 110 5.91 25.54 -15.00
N VAL A 111 6.15 24.27 -14.71
CA VAL A 111 5.13 23.27 -14.43
C VAL A 111 4.92 23.16 -12.91
N ASP A 112 3.67 23.11 -12.46
CA ASP A 112 3.37 22.96 -11.02
C ASP A 112 3.42 21.50 -10.58
N VAL A 113 3.03 20.58 -11.47
CA VAL A 113 2.96 19.14 -11.19
C VAL A 113 3.56 18.34 -12.32
N VAL A 114 4.51 17.47 -12.00
CA VAL A 114 5.00 16.46 -12.93
C VAL A 114 4.56 15.07 -12.45
N LEU A 115 3.91 14.32 -13.32
CA LEU A 115 3.42 12.96 -13.06
C LEU A 115 4.24 11.94 -13.84
N ASN A 116 4.39 10.73 -13.29
CA ASN A 116 5.03 9.59 -13.94
C ASN A 116 4.40 8.26 -13.48
N ASP A 117 3.63 7.57 -14.35
CA ASP A 117 3.15 6.18 -14.14
C ASP A 117 3.98 5.16 -14.95
N GLY A 118 5.18 5.56 -15.38
CA GLY A 118 6.06 4.77 -16.23
C GLY A 118 6.43 3.42 -15.63
N ALA A 119 6.26 2.36 -16.42
CA ALA A 119 6.70 1.02 -16.09
C ALA A 119 7.18 0.30 -17.36
N PRO A 120 8.29 -0.44 -17.29
CA PRO A 120 8.77 -1.23 -18.42
C PRO A 120 7.82 -2.39 -18.73
N ASN A 121 8.04 -3.04 -19.87
CA ASN A 121 7.33 -4.26 -20.24
C ASN A 121 7.71 -5.42 -19.29
N VAL A 122 6.95 -5.54 -18.21
CA VAL A 122 7.19 -6.52 -17.14
C VAL A 122 7.01 -7.94 -17.67
N GLY A 123 8.00 -8.82 -17.44
CA GLY A 123 7.90 -10.21 -17.86
C GLY A 123 9.24 -10.90 -18.11
N ALA A 124 10.35 -10.17 -18.06
CA ALA A 124 11.69 -10.72 -18.07
C ALA A 124 12.10 -11.10 -16.64
N ASN A 125 13.38 -10.94 -16.29
CA ASN A 125 13.88 -11.10 -14.93
C ASN A 125 13.40 -9.93 -14.06
N TRP A 126 12.87 -10.23 -12.86
CA TRP A 126 12.39 -9.21 -11.90
C TRP A 126 13.47 -8.18 -11.56
N GLN A 127 14.74 -8.61 -11.42
CA GLN A 127 15.85 -7.68 -11.12
C GLN A 127 16.05 -6.67 -12.24
N HIS A 128 16.07 -7.13 -13.49
CA HIS A 128 16.20 -6.26 -14.65
C HIS A 128 14.99 -5.33 -14.78
N ASP A 129 13.78 -5.87 -14.67
CA ASP A 129 12.53 -5.08 -14.76
C ASP A 129 12.46 -4.00 -13.66
N ALA A 130 12.94 -4.31 -12.45
CA ALA A 130 13.01 -3.37 -11.35
C ALA A 130 14.06 -2.26 -11.60
N PHE A 131 15.25 -2.63 -12.07
CA PHE A 131 16.30 -1.67 -12.39
C PHE A 131 15.90 -0.75 -13.55
N SER A 132 15.31 -1.29 -14.63
CA SER A 132 14.81 -0.47 -15.74
C SER A 132 13.74 0.52 -15.29
N GLN A 133 12.88 0.14 -14.34
CA GLN A 133 11.89 1.05 -13.76
C GLN A 133 12.52 2.15 -12.90
N ALA A 134 13.53 1.81 -12.10
CA ALA A 134 14.29 2.76 -11.31
C ALA A 134 15.05 3.77 -12.20
N HIS A 135 15.67 3.28 -13.27
CA HIS A 135 16.33 4.10 -14.28
C HIS A 135 15.35 5.05 -14.98
N LEU A 136 14.19 4.55 -15.40
CA LEU A 136 13.13 5.39 -16.00
C LEU A 136 12.68 6.49 -15.03
N THR A 137 12.60 6.18 -13.74
CA THR A 137 12.24 7.14 -12.70
C THR A 137 13.30 8.24 -12.52
N LEU A 138 14.59 7.91 -12.60
CA LEU A 138 15.67 8.90 -12.58
C LEU A 138 15.60 9.84 -13.78
N MET A 139 15.33 9.30 -14.97
CA MET A 139 15.18 10.13 -16.18
C MET A 139 13.96 11.04 -16.10
N ALA A 140 12.84 10.54 -15.55
CA ALA A 140 11.67 11.35 -15.27
C ALA A 140 11.95 12.45 -14.23
N LEU A 141 12.73 12.15 -13.18
CA LEU A 141 13.17 13.15 -12.20
C LEU A 141 14.06 14.21 -12.85
N LYS A 142 14.98 13.83 -13.75
CA LYS A 142 15.84 14.77 -14.48
C LYS A 142 15.02 15.79 -15.26
N LEU A 143 14.01 15.33 -16.00
CA LEU A 143 13.05 16.22 -16.67
C LEU A 143 12.26 17.07 -15.68
N ALA A 144 11.79 16.47 -14.58
CA ALA A 144 11.06 17.21 -13.56
C ALA A 144 11.89 18.35 -12.99
N CYS A 145 13.15 18.13 -12.61
CA CYS A 145 14.03 19.16 -12.07
C CYS A 145 14.25 20.34 -13.04
N GLU A 146 14.15 20.11 -14.35
CA GLU A 146 14.31 21.15 -15.37
C GLU A 146 13.05 22.01 -15.54
N PHE A 147 11.87 21.39 -15.56
CA PHE A 147 10.61 22.05 -15.92
C PHE A 147 9.73 22.43 -14.71
N LEU A 148 9.96 21.85 -13.54
CA LEU A 148 9.12 22.05 -12.36
C LEU A 148 9.39 23.43 -11.71
N ALA A 149 8.32 24.10 -11.31
CA ALA A 149 8.37 25.35 -10.57
C ALA A 149 8.82 25.13 -9.12
N LYS A 150 9.43 26.15 -8.51
CA LYS A 150 9.75 26.13 -7.08
C LYS A 150 8.48 25.92 -6.26
N GLY A 151 8.50 24.95 -5.35
CA GLY A 151 7.32 24.54 -4.58
C GLY A 151 6.42 23.51 -5.27
N GLY A 152 6.69 23.16 -6.53
CA GLY A 152 5.92 22.18 -7.30
C GLY A 152 5.97 20.76 -6.72
N SER A 153 5.15 19.88 -7.28
CA SER A 153 5.02 18.48 -6.85
C SER A 153 5.43 17.50 -7.95
N PHE A 154 6.15 16.45 -7.58
CA PHE A 154 6.49 15.33 -8.45
C PHE A 154 5.88 14.05 -7.92
N VAL A 155 5.10 13.35 -8.74
CA VAL A 155 4.43 12.10 -8.36
C VAL A 155 4.87 11.00 -9.29
N THR A 156 5.56 9.99 -8.76
CA THR A 156 6.11 8.91 -9.56
C THR A 156 5.74 7.54 -9.03
N LYS A 157 5.53 6.61 -9.94
CA LYS A 157 5.51 5.19 -9.65
C LYS A 157 6.92 4.69 -9.42
N VAL A 158 7.09 3.79 -8.45
CA VAL A 158 8.35 3.10 -8.14
C VAL A 158 8.03 1.64 -7.82
N PHE A 159 8.91 0.71 -8.17
CA PHE A 159 8.83 -0.68 -7.70
C PHE A 159 9.57 -0.83 -6.38
N ARG A 160 9.01 -1.60 -5.44
CA ARG A 160 9.75 -2.01 -4.24
C ARG A 160 10.86 -2.99 -4.65
N SER A 161 12.07 -2.47 -4.77
CA SER A 161 13.30 -3.21 -5.10
C SER A 161 14.46 -2.77 -4.19
N LYS A 162 15.66 -3.32 -4.44
CA LYS A 162 16.90 -2.91 -3.76
C LYS A 162 17.19 -1.41 -3.95
N ASP A 163 16.84 -0.89 -5.12
CA ASP A 163 17.11 0.49 -5.56
C ASP A 163 16.11 1.52 -5.02
N TYR A 164 15.07 1.07 -4.29
CA TYR A 164 14.06 1.96 -3.73
C TYR A 164 14.63 2.96 -2.73
N GLN A 165 15.55 2.52 -1.86
CA GLN A 165 16.10 3.37 -0.81
C GLN A 165 17.03 4.46 -1.36
N PRO A 166 17.97 4.17 -2.30
CA PRO A 166 18.71 5.20 -3.00
C PRO A 166 17.80 6.23 -3.70
N LEU A 167 16.76 5.78 -4.42
CA LEU A 167 15.80 6.70 -5.05
C LEU A 167 15.12 7.63 -4.05
N MET A 168 14.69 7.09 -2.91
CA MET A 168 14.04 7.87 -1.85
C MET A 168 14.97 8.95 -1.32
N TRP A 169 16.24 8.62 -1.10
CA TRP A 169 17.25 9.57 -0.65
C TRP A 169 17.50 10.68 -1.67
N ILE A 170 17.60 10.32 -2.96
CA ILE A 170 17.74 11.31 -4.05
C ILE A 170 16.55 12.27 -4.06
N PHE A 171 15.31 11.77 -3.94
CA PHE A 171 14.14 12.66 -3.87
C PHE A 171 14.16 13.61 -2.67
N GLN A 172 14.67 13.17 -1.52
CA GLN A 172 14.77 14.02 -0.34
C GLN A 172 15.76 15.19 -0.52
N GLN A 173 16.73 15.07 -1.43
CA GLN A 173 17.64 16.18 -1.76
C GLN A 173 16.94 17.29 -2.56
N PHE A 174 15.92 16.96 -3.36
CA PHE A 174 15.26 17.91 -4.26
C PHE A 174 13.92 18.44 -3.72
N PHE A 175 13.30 17.76 -2.76
CA PHE A 175 11.94 18.09 -2.30
C PHE A 175 11.86 18.17 -0.77
N LYS A 176 11.09 19.14 -0.27
CA LYS A 176 10.87 19.33 1.18
C LYS A 176 10.20 18.14 1.86
N LYS A 177 9.25 17.50 1.18
CA LYS A 177 8.45 16.42 1.76
C LYS A 177 8.28 15.29 0.76
N VAL A 178 8.79 14.11 1.11
CA VAL A 178 8.70 12.91 0.27
C VAL A 178 7.91 11.84 1.02
N GLN A 179 6.79 11.41 0.44
CA GLN A 179 5.91 10.41 1.05
C GLN A 179 5.60 9.28 0.09
N ALA A 180 5.89 8.06 0.51
CA ALA A 180 5.48 6.86 -0.22
C ALA A 180 4.07 6.42 0.21
N THR A 181 3.19 6.12 -0.74
CA THR A 181 1.83 5.64 -0.49
C THR A 181 1.43 4.63 -1.57
N LYS A 182 0.71 3.58 -1.17
CA LYS A 182 0.11 2.63 -2.09
C LYS A 182 -1.42 2.82 -2.12
N PRO A 183 -2.00 3.33 -3.23
CA PRO A 183 -3.44 3.57 -3.31
C PRO A 183 -4.22 2.24 -3.37
N GLN A 184 -5.47 2.23 -2.90
CA GLN A 184 -6.33 1.03 -2.91
C GLN A 184 -6.64 0.52 -4.32
N ALA A 185 -6.60 1.40 -5.33
CA ALA A 185 -6.74 1.04 -6.74
C ALA A 185 -5.53 0.27 -7.29
N SER A 186 -4.40 0.26 -6.58
CA SER A 186 -3.25 -0.58 -6.88
C SER A 186 -3.51 -2.04 -6.49
N ARG A 187 -2.95 -2.99 -7.26
CA ARG A 187 -3.09 -4.41 -6.95
C ARG A 187 -2.22 -4.77 -5.74
N ASN A 188 -2.76 -5.56 -4.82
CA ASN A 188 -1.98 -6.07 -3.68
C ASN A 188 -0.80 -6.93 -4.14
N GLU A 189 -1.01 -7.74 -5.19
CA GLU A 189 0.02 -8.59 -5.82
C GLU A 189 1.13 -7.81 -6.54
N SER A 190 0.89 -6.53 -6.87
CA SER A 190 1.89 -5.71 -7.57
C SER A 190 2.90 -5.14 -6.58
N ALA A 191 4.17 -5.10 -6.98
CA ALA A 191 5.25 -4.46 -6.24
C ALA A 191 5.28 -2.92 -6.38
N GLU A 192 4.30 -2.33 -7.07
CA GLU A 192 4.24 -0.87 -7.25
C GLU A 192 3.91 -0.12 -5.94
N ILE A 193 4.59 1.00 -5.75
CA ILE A 193 4.35 2.04 -4.76
C ILE A 193 4.41 3.39 -5.46
N PHE A 194 3.66 4.37 -4.99
CA PHE A 194 3.73 5.73 -5.52
C PHE A 194 4.46 6.60 -4.51
N VAL A 195 5.41 7.39 -4.99
CA VAL A 195 6.13 8.38 -4.19
C VAL A 195 5.62 9.75 -4.60
N VAL A 196 5.11 10.50 -3.63
CA VAL A 196 4.62 11.87 -3.79
C VAL A 196 5.63 12.79 -3.13
N CYS A 197 6.31 13.57 -3.96
CA CYS A 197 7.28 14.56 -3.57
C CYS A 197 6.64 15.95 -3.68
N GLN A 198 6.59 16.69 -2.56
CA GLN A 198 5.98 18.02 -2.49
C GLN A 198 7.02 19.06 -2.11
N GLY A 199 6.89 20.26 -2.68
CA GLY A 199 7.73 21.40 -2.34
C GLY A 199 9.12 21.29 -2.95
N PHE A 200 9.20 21.32 -4.29
CA PHE A 200 10.47 21.35 -5.01
C PHE A 200 11.35 22.52 -4.56
N LEU A 201 12.61 22.24 -4.23
CA LEU A 201 13.53 23.24 -3.68
C LEU A 201 14.10 24.15 -4.77
N SER A 202 14.20 23.67 -6.02
CA SER A 202 14.83 24.37 -7.14
C SER A 202 16.26 24.86 -6.83
N PRO A 203 17.21 23.95 -6.55
CA PRO A 203 18.61 24.32 -6.32
C PRO A 203 19.27 24.92 -7.57
N ASP A 204 20.09 25.96 -7.40
CA ASP A 204 20.71 26.70 -8.51
C ASP A 204 21.76 25.88 -9.27
N LYS A 205 22.45 24.98 -8.56
CA LYS A 205 23.44 24.04 -9.13
C LYS A 205 23.04 22.62 -8.77
N ILE A 206 22.83 21.78 -9.79
CA ILE A 206 22.52 20.36 -9.63
C ILE A 206 23.71 19.55 -10.13
N ASP A 207 24.22 18.65 -9.30
CA ASP A 207 25.25 17.70 -9.72
C ASP A 207 24.63 16.63 -10.65
N ASN A 208 25.23 16.43 -11.83
CA ASN A 208 24.79 15.42 -12.80
C ASN A 208 24.89 13.99 -12.23
N LYS A 209 25.75 13.77 -11.22
CA LYS A 209 25.90 12.46 -10.55
C LYS A 209 24.61 11.93 -9.94
N PHE A 210 23.67 12.80 -9.56
CA PHE A 210 22.37 12.37 -9.03
C PHE A 210 21.51 11.66 -10.08
N PHE A 211 21.71 11.96 -11.36
CA PHE A 211 20.93 11.40 -12.47
C PHE A 211 21.62 10.22 -13.14
N ASP A 212 22.89 9.98 -12.85
CA ASP A 212 23.66 8.86 -13.41
C ASP A 212 23.34 7.56 -12.67
N PRO A 213 22.76 6.54 -13.34
CA PRO A 213 22.36 5.29 -12.69
C PRO A 213 23.52 4.56 -12.03
N LYS A 214 24.72 4.65 -12.61
CA LYS A 214 25.94 4.02 -12.09
C LYS A 214 26.33 4.57 -10.71
N HIS A 215 26.11 5.86 -10.47
CA HIS A 215 26.43 6.49 -9.20
C HIS A 215 25.25 6.41 -8.23
N ALA A 216 24.03 6.70 -8.72
CA ALA A 216 22.79 6.66 -7.94
C ALA A 216 22.51 5.29 -7.31
N PHE A 217 22.86 4.20 -8.02
CA PHE A 217 22.64 2.83 -7.56
C PHE A 217 23.92 2.10 -7.18
N LYS A 218 25.02 2.82 -6.95
CA LYS A 218 26.25 2.21 -6.44
C LYS A 218 25.95 1.59 -5.08
N GLU A 219 26.27 0.31 -4.94
CA GLU A 219 26.08 -0.38 -3.67
C GLU A 219 27.04 0.21 -2.64
N VAL A 220 26.49 0.80 -1.58
CA VAL A 220 27.29 1.21 -0.43
C VAL A 220 27.49 -0.05 0.42
N GLU A 221 28.73 -0.52 0.49
CA GLU A 221 29.13 -1.59 1.41
C GLU A 221 29.02 -1.10 2.85
N VAL A 222 27.81 -1.10 3.41
CA VAL A 222 27.61 -0.90 4.85
C VAL A 222 27.21 -2.22 5.45
N GLN A 223 28.21 -3.04 5.78
CA GLN A 223 28.04 -4.09 6.76
C GLN A 223 29.23 -4.08 7.72
N VAL A 224 29.04 -3.42 8.86
CA VAL A 224 29.78 -3.79 10.07
C VAL A 224 29.29 -5.19 10.43
N LYS A 225 29.93 -6.23 9.87
CA LYS A 225 29.65 -7.62 10.21
C LYS A 225 29.80 -7.77 11.71
N THR A 226 28.80 -8.34 12.38
CA THR A 226 28.93 -8.66 13.80
C THR A 226 29.55 -10.03 13.98
N VAL A 227 30.21 -10.28 15.12
CA VAL A 227 30.87 -11.57 15.42
C VAL A 227 29.90 -12.77 15.33
N LYS A 228 28.58 -12.53 15.43
CA LYS A 228 27.54 -13.56 15.27
C LYS A 228 27.30 -13.96 13.81
N GLU A 229 27.60 -13.07 12.86
CA GLU A 229 27.48 -13.30 11.42
C GLU A 229 28.73 -13.96 10.83
N LEU A 230 29.87 -13.88 11.51
CA LEU A 230 31.10 -14.58 11.10
C LEU A 230 31.03 -16.09 11.36
N ALA A 231 30.50 -16.49 12.52
CA ALA A 231 30.40 -17.89 12.93
C ALA A 231 28.95 -18.38 12.79
N THR A 232 28.48 -18.58 11.55
CA THR A 232 27.14 -19.16 11.29
C THR A 232 27.19 -20.68 11.21
N ASP A 233 26.26 -21.36 11.89
CA ASP A 233 26.13 -22.83 11.87
C ASP A 233 25.67 -23.43 10.52
N LYS A 234 25.45 -22.58 9.50
CA LYS A 234 24.99 -23.02 8.17
C LYS A 234 26.15 -22.94 7.19
N LYS A 235 26.32 -23.99 6.37
CA LYS A 235 27.27 -23.95 5.25
C LYS A 235 27.00 -22.70 4.40
N PRO A 236 28.00 -21.83 4.18
CA PRO A 236 27.84 -20.66 3.33
C PRO A 236 27.45 -21.12 1.92
N LYS A 237 26.62 -20.33 1.24
CA LYS A 237 26.34 -20.57 -0.17
C LYS A 237 27.62 -20.27 -0.96
N ALA A 238 27.87 -21.02 -2.02
CA ALA A 238 28.96 -20.71 -2.93
C ALA A 238 28.70 -19.34 -3.57
N GLU A 239 29.44 -18.33 -3.14
CA GLU A 239 29.49 -17.02 -3.77
C GLU A 239 30.67 -17.00 -4.75
N GLY A 240 30.59 -16.15 -5.78
CA GLY A 240 31.71 -15.93 -6.70
C GLY A 240 32.84 -15.17 -6.01
N TYR A 241 34.00 -15.09 -6.67
CA TYR A 241 35.12 -14.27 -6.22
C TYR A 241 34.67 -12.80 -6.07
N ASN A 242 35.16 -12.12 -5.03
CA ASN A 242 35.00 -10.68 -4.91
C ASN A 242 35.69 -10.00 -6.11
N GLU A 243 35.13 -8.90 -6.61
CA GLU A 243 35.71 -8.16 -7.74
C GLU A 243 37.15 -7.74 -7.42
N GLY A 244 38.12 -8.37 -8.10
CA GLY A 244 39.55 -8.06 -7.97
C GLY A 244 40.39 -9.09 -7.21
N ASP A 245 39.78 -10.03 -6.47
CA ASP A 245 40.51 -11.05 -5.71
C ASP A 245 40.65 -12.36 -6.51
N MET A 246 41.85 -12.61 -7.06
CA MET A 246 42.16 -13.89 -7.73
C MET A 246 42.52 -15.03 -6.76
N ILE A 247 42.68 -14.74 -5.47
CA ILE A 247 43.17 -15.68 -4.45
C ILE A 247 42.13 -15.78 -3.33
N LEU A 248 41.74 -17.00 -2.96
CA LEU A 248 40.75 -17.28 -1.88
C LEU A 248 41.38 -17.32 -0.48
N PHE A 249 42.71 -17.38 -0.43
CA PHE A 249 43.52 -17.46 0.78
C PHE A 249 44.24 -16.14 1.00
N HIS A 250 43.87 -15.43 2.06
CA HIS A 250 44.48 -14.14 2.41
C HIS A 250 45.27 -14.29 3.70
N THR A 251 46.58 -14.07 3.60
CA THR A 251 47.49 -13.93 4.73
C THR A 251 47.61 -12.45 5.06
N PHE A 252 47.35 -12.10 6.32
CA PHE A 252 47.59 -10.74 6.82
C PHE A 252 48.56 -10.80 7.98
N SER A 253 49.20 -9.68 8.28
CA SER A 253 50.05 -9.64 9.46
C SER A 253 49.33 -9.21 10.73
N VAL A 254 49.93 -9.55 11.88
CA VAL A 254 49.47 -9.05 13.19
C VAL A 254 49.49 -7.53 13.23
N THR A 255 50.47 -6.87 12.60
CA THR A 255 50.58 -5.40 12.61
C THR A 255 49.43 -4.76 11.84
N GLU A 256 49.04 -5.33 10.71
CA GLU A 256 47.85 -4.93 9.93
C GLU A 256 46.56 -5.15 10.73
N PHE A 257 46.43 -6.29 11.42
CA PHE A 257 45.28 -6.59 12.28
C PHE A 257 45.13 -5.59 13.44
N LEU A 258 46.23 -5.16 14.05
CA LEU A 258 46.22 -4.15 15.11
C LEU A 258 45.76 -2.79 14.58
N LYS A 259 46.25 -2.38 13.39
CA LYS A 259 45.93 -1.10 12.74
C LYS A 259 44.50 -1.00 12.17
N ALA A 260 43.87 -2.12 11.81
CA ALA A 260 42.55 -2.13 11.18
C ALA A 260 41.45 -1.41 12.01
N GLU A 261 40.62 -0.57 11.37
CA GLU A 261 39.52 0.15 12.03
C GLU A 261 38.42 -0.82 12.50
N ASN A 262 38.03 -1.77 11.64
CA ASN A 262 36.99 -2.75 11.90
C ASN A 262 37.58 -4.16 12.02
N PRO A 263 37.89 -4.65 13.24
CA PRO A 263 38.57 -5.94 13.42
C PRO A 263 37.68 -7.14 13.06
N VAL A 264 36.36 -6.98 13.10
CA VAL A 264 35.42 -8.05 12.77
C VAL A 264 35.33 -8.27 11.26
N ASP A 265 35.35 -7.20 10.45
CA ASP A 265 35.42 -7.34 8.99
C ASP A 265 36.80 -7.84 8.54
N PHE A 266 37.86 -7.42 9.23
CA PHE A 266 39.21 -7.94 9.00
C PHE A 266 39.29 -9.46 9.19
N LEU A 267 38.78 -9.99 10.31
CA LEU A 267 38.71 -11.43 10.57
C LEU A 267 37.81 -12.18 9.57
N SER A 268 36.85 -11.50 8.92
CA SER A 268 36.06 -12.10 7.84
C SER A 268 36.88 -12.34 6.58
N LYS A 269 37.89 -11.51 6.32
CA LYS A 269 38.70 -11.52 5.10
C LYS A 269 39.95 -12.39 5.29
N ALA A 270 40.52 -12.38 6.50
CA ALA A 270 41.72 -13.14 6.83
C ALA A 270 41.47 -14.66 6.85
N SER A 271 42.37 -15.40 6.22
CA SER A 271 42.50 -16.86 6.39
C SER A 271 43.53 -17.19 7.48
N GLU A 272 44.64 -16.47 7.47
CA GLU A 272 45.79 -16.65 8.39
C GLU A 272 46.33 -15.28 8.82
N ILE A 273 46.73 -15.17 10.08
CA ILE A 273 47.43 -14.01 10.63
C ILE A 273 48.88 -14.40 10.98
N THR A 274 49.84 -13.83 10.28
CA THR A 274 51.28 -14.07 10.47
C THR A 274 51.90 -13.07 11.45
N PHE A 275 52.89 -13.51 12.22
CA PHE A 275 53.61 -12.66 13.18
C PHE A 275 54.85 -12.07 12.50
N ASP A 276 54.84 -10.75 12.25
CA ASP A 276 56.01 -10.06 11.67
C ASP A 276 57.08 -9.71 12.72
N ASN A 277 56.65 -9.48 13.96
CA ASN A 277 57.51 -8.95 15.02
C ASN A 277 57.68 -9.99 16.15
N PRO A 278 58.92 -10.42 16.46
CA PRO A 278 59.18 -11.41 17.50
C PRO A 278 58.83 -10.92 18.92
N GLU A 279 58.78 -9.61 19.14
CA GLU A 279 58.32 -9.01 20.40
C GLU A 279 56.82 -9.25 20.66
N LEU A 280 55.99 -9.31 19.61
CA LEU A 280 54.55 -9.55 19.75
C LEU A 280 54.23 -11.03 19.92
N GLU A 281 55.11 -11.89 19.40
CA GLU A 281 55.04 -13.34 19.53
C GLU A 281 55.39 -13.80 20.96
N SER A 282 56.41 -13.20 21.59
CA SER A 282 56.87 -13.54 22.95
C SER A 282 56.10 -12.84 24.09
N HIS A 283 55.17 -11.93 23.77
CA HIS A 283 54.45 -11.14 24.78
C HIS A 283 53.51 -12.00 25.65
N THR A 284 53.43 -11.70 26.94
CA THR A 284 52.63 -12.45 27.95
C THR A 284 51.14 -12.61 27.65
N ALA A 285 50.57 -11.70 26.85
CA ALA A 285 49.18 -11.79 26.41
C ALA A 285 48.97 -12.75 25.22
N THR A 286 50.02 -13.16 24.51
CA THR A 286 50.00 -14.11 23.40
C THR A 286 50.16 -15.52 23.96
N SER A 287 49.04 -16.22 24.16
CA SER A 287 49.04 -17.61 24.61
C SER A 287 49.23 -18.57 23.43
N ALA A 288 49.63 -19.81 23.72
CA ALA A 288 49.71 -20.87 22.70
C ALA A 288 48.38 -21.09 21.95
N GLU A 289 47.25 -20.90 22.65
CA GLU A 289 45.91 -20.96 22.06
C GLU A 289 45.69 -19.86 21.01
N ILE A 290 46.22 -18.66 21.23
CA ILE A 290 46.10 -17.53 20.30
C ILE A 290 46.95 -17.76 19.06
N LEU A 291 48.17 -18.29 19.22
CA LEU A 291 49.03 -18.66 18.09
C LEU A 291 48.33 -19.69 17.18
N GLU A 292 47.67 -20.69 17.77
CA GLU A 292 46.92 -21.69 17.00
C GLU A 292 45.68 -21.07 16.33
N CYS A 293 44.99 -20.15 17.02
CA CYS A 293 43.86 -19.43 16.43
C CYS A 293 44.27 -18.56 15.23
N CYS A 294 45.50 -18.03 15.21
CA CYS A 294 45.98 -17.19 14.10
C CYS A 294 46.29 -17.97 12.82
N LYS A 295 46.54 -19.29 12.90
CA LYS A 295 46.87 -20.12 11.72
C LYS A 295 45.68 -20.36 10.80
N ASP A 296 44.50 -20.64 11.36
CA ASP A 296 43.28 -20.85 10.58
C ASP A 296 42.07 -20.15 11.23
N ILE A 297 41.80 -18.94 10.75
CA ILE A 297 40.74 -18.08 11.27
C ILE A 297 39.36 -18.56 10.81
N LYS A 298 39.27 -19.24 9.66
CA LYS A 298 38.00 -19.66 9.06
C LYS A 298 37.38 -20.86 9.78
N ILE A 299 38.17 -21.63 10.51
CA ILE A 299 37.70 -22.75 11.35
C ILE A 299 37.19 -22.27 12.72
N LEU A 300 37.56 -21.06 13.14
CA LEU A 300 37.27 -20.56 14.49
C LEU A 300 35.78 -20.39 14.77
N GLY A 301 35.39 -20.80 15.97
CA GLY A 301 34.07 -20.55 16.52
C GLY A 301 33.95 -19.16 17.16
N ARG A 302 32.75 -18.89 17.68
CA ARG A 302 32.43 -17.60 18.31
C ARG A 302 33.26 -17.30 19.57
N LYS A 303 33.72 -18.34 20.28
CA LYS A 303 34.50 -18.16 21.52
C LYS A 303 35.93 -17.75 21.18
N GLU A 304 36.53 -18.41 20.20
CA GLU A 304 37.88 -18.17 19.71
C GLU A 304 37.97 -16.80 19.02
N LEU A 305 36.99 -16.42 18.19
CA LEU A 305 36.94 -15.09 17.57
C LEU A 305 36.86 -13.96 18.62
N ARG A 306 36.15 -14.18 19.74
CA ARG A 306 36.13 -13.20 20.85
C ARG A 306 37.45 -13.15 21.61
N LEU A 307 38.13 -14.30 21.72
CA LEU A 307 39.46 -14.37 22.32
C LEU A 307 40.45 -13.53 21.52
N LEU A 308 40.47 -13.65 20.18
CA LEU A 308 41.30 -12.84 19.28
C LEU A 308 41.00 -11.33 19.42
N LEU A 309 39.72 -10.94 19.49
CA LEU A 309 39.35 -9.54 19.68
C LEU A 309 39.77 -9.00 21.06
N SER A 310 39.64 -9.81 22.12
CA SER A 310 40.10 -9.43 23.46
C SER A 310 41.62 -9.36 23.53
N TRP A 311 42.33 -10.25 22.84
CA TRP A 311 43.79 -10.25 22.72
C TRP A 311 44.28 -9.01 21.99
N ARG A 312 43.68 -8.67 20.84
CA ARG A 312 43.93 -7.41 20.12
C ARG A 312 43.79 -6.18 21.02
N ALA A 313 42.74 -6.12 21.84
CA ALA A 313 42.52 -5.02 22.78
C ALA A 313 43.58 -4.95 23.89
N LYS A 314 44.15 -6.09 24.31
CA LYS A 314 45.29 -6.13 25.26
C LYS A 314 46.58 -5.65 24.59
N LEU A 315 46.87 -6.13 23.37
CA LEU A 315 48.06 -5.72 22.63
C LEU A 315 48.05 -4.24 22.26
N ARG A 316 46.92 -3.68 21.78
CA ARG A 316 46.82 -2.24 21.50
C ARG A 316 47.08 -1.38 22.74
N ARG A 317 46.61 -1.82 23.92
CA ARG A 317 46.91 -1.14 25.19
C ARG A 317 48.39 -1.22 25.56
N HIS A 318 49.05 -2.34 25.27
CA HIS A 318 50.49 -2.49 25.48
C HIS A 318 51.30 -1.58 24.55
N LEU A 319 51.01 -1.60 23.24
CA LEU A 319 51.67 -0.70 22.28
C LEU A 319 51.45 0.78 22.63
N ALA A 320 50.23 1.17 23.05
CA ALA A 320 49.96 2.54 23.45
C ALA A 320 50.78 2.96 24.69
N LYS A 321 51.00 2.05 25.65
CA LYS A 321 51.88 2.31 26.81
C LYS A 321 53.34 2.42 26.39
N LYS A 322 53.84 1.50 25.55
CA LYS A 322 55.21 1.52 25.05
C LYS A 322 55.50 2.83 24.29
N LEU A 323 54.61 3.22 23.38
CA LEU A 323 54.73 4.50 22.65
C LEU A 323 54.70 5.72 23.59
N LYS A 324 53.90 5.68 24.67
CA LYS A 324 53.87 6.76 25.68
C LYS A 324 55.15 6.79 26.52
N GLU A 325 55.77 5.66 26.79
CA GLU A 325 57.06 5.57 27.49
C GLU A 325 58.23 5.99 26.59
N GLU A 326 58.20 5.61 25.32
CA GLU A 326 59.17 6.04 24.30
C GLU A 326 59.08 7.55 24.03
N ALA A 327 57.87 8.12 23.93
CA ALA A 327 57.67 9.56 23.81
C ALA A 327 58.24 10.31 25.03
N LYS A 328 58.01 9.79 26.24
CA LYS A 328 58.58 10.36 27.47
C LYS A 328 60.11 10.27 27.52
N GLN A 329 60.69 9.19 27.01
CA GLN A 329 62.14 9.04 26.95
C GLN A 329 62.77 9.97 25.91
N LEU A 330 62.13 10.13 24.76
CA LEU A 330 62.55 11.09 23.74
C LEU A 330 62.42 12.54 24.23
N ASP A 331 61.34 12.90 24.94
CA ASP A 331 61.22 14.21 25.58
C ASP A 331 62.32 14.43 26.63
N GLN A 332 62.67 13.39 27.38
CA GLN A 332 63.76 13.45 28.35
C GLN A 332 65.13 13.67 27.65
N GLU A 333 65.40 12.94 26.57
CA GLU A 333 66.64 13.05 25.77
C GLU A 333 66.71 14.37 24.98
N ILE A 334 65.59 14.90 24.50
CA ILE A 334 65.49 16.23 23.88
C ILE A 334 65.74 17.31 24.94
N SER A 335 65.19 17.16 26.16
CA SER A 335 65.47 18.08 27.28
C SER A 335 66.93 18.06 27.75
N ASP A 336 67.61 16.91 27.61
CA ASP A 336 69.02 16.76 27.98
C ASP A 336 69.98 17.15 26.84
N THR A 337 69.54 17.09 25.57
CA THR A 337 70.32 17.58 24.42
C THR A 337 70.16 19.08 24.14
N GLU A 338 69.08 19.72 24.60
CA GLU A 338 68.96 21.18 24.62
C GLU A 338 69.89 21.85 25.65
N LYS A 339 70.40 21.10 26.65
CA LYS A 339 71.36 21.63 27.63
C LYS A 339 72.79 21.77 27.11
N ASP A 340 73.12 21.27 25.91
CA ASP A 340 74.50 21.31 25.39
C ASP A 340 74.71 22.03 24.05
N LYS A 341 73.70 22.72 23.49
CA LYS A 341 73.90 23.63 22.34
C LYS A 341 73.11 24.94 22.42
N LYS A 342 73.59 25.88 23.24
CA LYS A 342 73.72 27.32 22.88
C LYS A 342 74.38 28.18 23.97
N LYS A 343 75.72 28.14 24.01
CA LYS A 343 76.55 29.36 24.16
C LYS A 343 76.97 29.80 22.76
N LYS A 344 76.18 30.69 22.12
CA LYS A 344 76.59 31.79 21.19
C LYS A 344 75.41 32.29 20.35
N LYS A 345 75.05 33.56 20.63
CA LYS A 345 74.48 34.62 19.76
C LYS A 345 74.96 34.49 18.28
N VAL A 346 74.23 34.79 17.19
CA VAL A 346 73.18 35.80 16.84
C VAL A 346 72.56 35.43 15.47
N GLU A 347 71.23 35.64 15.31
CA GLU A 347 70.41 35.91 14.08
C GLU A 347 70.46 34.96 12.85
N LYS A 348 69.37 34.57 12.14
CA LYS A 348 67.91 34.82 12.13
C LYS A 348 67.25 33.84 11.12
N LYS A 349 65.96 33.53 11.35
CA LYS A 349 64.91 32.95 10.45
C LYS A 349 64.75 31.42 10.32
N GLU A 350 63.45 31.04 10.40
CA GLU A 350 62.77 29.74 10.13
C GLU A 350 62.98 28.70 11.26
N GLU A 351 62.00 28.17 11.98
CA GLU A 351 60.55 27.94 11.80
C GLU A 351 59.79 28.01 13.14
N LYS A 352 58.46 28.04 13.04
CA LYS A 352 57.44 28.33 14.06
C LYS A 352 56.85 27.08 14.73
N GLU A 353 56.25 27.32 15.91
CA GLU A 353 55.02 26.68 16.45
C GLU A 353 55.05 25.15 16.69
N ALA A 354 55.36 24.70 17.91
CA ALA A 354 55.03 23.34 18.35
C ALA A 354 55.02 23.09 19.89
N GLU A 355 54.77 24.09 20.75
CA GLU A 355 54.68 23.86 22.23
C GLU A 355 53.31 24.16 22.85
N GLU A 356 52.25 24.38 22.06
CA GLU A 356 50.88 24.57 22.57
C GLU A 356 49.86 23.53 22.04
N ALA A 357 50.30 22.33 21.62
CA ALA A 357 49.39 21.35 21.01
C ALA A 357 48.99 20.16 21.91
N ASP A 358 49.69 19.89 23.01
CA ASP A 358 49.51 18.62 23.75
C ASP A 358 48.60 18.72 25.00
N ASN A 359 48.19 19.94 25.38
CA ASN A 359 47.27 20.16 26.52
C ASN A 359 45.79 20.30 26.07
N ASP A 360 45.57 20.57 24.77
CA ASP A 360 44.23 20.77 24.20
C ASP A 360 43.53 19.46 23.81
N GLU A 361 44.28 18.41 23.44
CA GLU A 361 43.70 17.10 23.10
C GLU A 361 43.14 16.38 24.34
N GLU A 362 43.84 16.40 25.47
CA GLU A 362 43.36 15.79 26.72
C GLU A 362 42.11 16.53 27.26
N GLU A 363 42.04 17.85 27.08
CA GLU A 363 40.87 18.64 27.47
C GLU A 363 39.66 18.39 26.55
N MET A 364 39.91 18.19 25.25
CA MET A 364 38.89 17.84 24.25
C MET A 364 38.35 16.42 24.45
N ASP A 365 39.20 15.45 24.80
CA ASP A 365 38.77 14.09 25.10
C ASP A 365 37.96 13.98 26.39
N MET A 366 38.33 14.76 27.42
CA MET A 366 37.53 14.89 28.64
C MET A 366 36.17 15.56 28.39
N LYS A 367 36.11 16.58 27.52
CA LYS A 367 34.86 17.22 27.06
C LYS A 367 34.00 16.24 26.25
N LEU A 368 34.61 15.43 25.37
CA LEU A 368 33.91 14.43 24.57
C LEU A 368 33.34 13.29 25.43
N ALA A 369 34.07 12.84 26.45
CA ALA A 369 33.61 11.83 27.39
C ALA A 369 32.42 12.34 28.24
N LYS A 370 32.46 13.61 28.66
CA LYS A 370 31.37 14.25 29.41
C LYS A 370 30.11 14.41 28.56
N LEU A 371 30.25 14.86 27.31
CA LEU A 371 29.13 14.98 26.36
C LEU A 371 28.49 13.62 26.03
N LYS A 372 29.30 12.57 25.84
CA LYS A 372 28.78 11.21 25.62
C LYS A 372 28.06 10.65 26.86
N ALA A 373 28.54 10.97 28.07
CA ALA A 373 27.88 10.56 29.30
C ALA A 373 26.52 11.25 29.50
N GLU A 374 26.43 12.54 29.15
CA GLU A 374 25.18 13.32 29.17
C GLU A 374 24.17 12.80 28.13
N GLU A 375 24.62 12.49 26.90
CA GLU A 375 23.77 11.93 25.86
C GLU A 375 23.18 10.56 26.25
N ILE A 376 23.99 9.69 26.87
CA ILE A 376 23.52 8.40 27.39
C ILE A 376 22.52 8.58 28.54
N ALA A 377 22.72 9.57 29.41
CA ALA A 377 21.80 9.88 30.50
C ALA A 377 20.45 10.39 29.97
N ASP A 378 20.45 11.24 28.95
CA ASP A 378 19.24 11.78 28.33
C ASP A 378 18.46 10.73 27.54
N LEU A 379 19.14 9.82 26.84
CA LEU A 379 18.50 8.66 26.21
C LEU A 379 17.83 7.75 27.24
N LYS A 380 18.47 7.53 28.40
CA LYS A 380 17.86 6.77 29.52
C LYS A 380 16.64 7.49 30.10
N ARG A 381 16.69 8.82 30.26
CA ARG A 381 15.55 9.65 30.72
C ARG A 381 14.38 9.62 29.74
N LYS A 382 14.64 9.78 28.43
CA LYS A 382 13.63 9.67 27.36
C LYS A 382 12.99 8.28 27.32
N LYS A 383 13.79 7.22 27.42
CA LYS A 383 13.29 5.83 27.48
C LYS A 383 12.40 5.58 28.68
N LYS A 384 12.76 6.10 29.87
CA LYS A 384 11.95 5.98 31.10
C LYS A 384 10.62 6.75 31.01
N LYS A 385 10.61 7.94 30.39
CA LYS A 385 9.37 8.71 30.13
C LYS A 385 8.43 7.96 29.19
N LEU A 386 8.95 7.45 28.08
CA LEU A 386 8.17 6.70 27.08
C LEU A 386 7.57 5.42 27.68
N LEU A 387 8.31 4.72 28.54
CA LEU A 387 7.82 3.52 29.23
C LEU A 387 6.72 3.85 30.26
N LYS A 388 6.82 5.00 30.95
CA LYS A 388 5.81 5.51 31.88
C LYS A 388 4.52 5.91 31.15
N GLU A 389 4.63 6.55 29.99
CA GLU A 389 3.47 6.88 29.13
C GLU A 389 2.79 5.63 28.60
N ARG A 390 3.58 4.65 28.12
CA ARG A 390 3.04 3.38 27.62
C ARG A 390 2.33 2.58 28.71
N ARG A 391 2.79 2.67 29.96
CA ARG A 391 2.11 2.09 31.14
C ARG A 391 0.78 2.81 31.43
N LYS A 392 0.77 4.14 31.45
CA LYS A 392 -0.46 4.93 31.63
C LYS A 392 -1.48 4.71 30.51
N GLN A 393 -1.03 4.51 29.28
CA GLN A 393 -1.89 4.15 28.15
C GLN A 393 -2.48 2.75 28.31
N ARG A 394 -1.71 1.78 28.81
CA ARG A 394 -2.25 0.45 29.14
C ARG A 394 -3.29 0.51 30.25
N GLU A 395 -3.01 1.24 31.34
CA GLU A 395 -3.95 1.41 32.46
C GLU A 395 -5.25 2.12 32.00
N ARG A 396 -5.18 3.11 31.09
CA ARG A 396 -6.37 3.75 30.50
C ARG A 396 -7.20 2.83 29.60
N VAL A 397 -6.55 1.97 28.83
CA VAL A 397 -7.22 0.96 28.00
C VAL A 397 -7.86 -0.12 28.89
N GLU A 398 -7.20 -0.51 29.98
CA GLU A 398 -7.68 -1.48 30.96
C GLU A 398 -8.91 -0.96 31.72
N LEU A 399 -8.96 0.35 32.01
CA LEU A 399 -10.12 1.04 32.60
C LEU A 399 -11.24 1.39 31.60
N LYS A 400 -11.16 0.93 30.34
CA LYS A 400 -12.19 1.12 29.27
C LYS A 400 -12.54 2.57 28.93
N MET A 401 -11.69 3.55 29.22
CA MET A 401 -11.96 4.96 28.86
C MET A 401 -11.66 5.29 27.39
N ASP A 402 -10.78 4.53 26.72
CA ASP A 402 -10.43 4.72 25.30
C ASP A 402 -10.79 3.47 24.46
N LEU A 403 -11.69 3.62 23.49
CA LEU A 403 -12.03 2.59 22.49
C LEU A 403 -11.03 2.63 21.32
N PRO A 404 -10.38 1.51 20.94
CA PRO A 404 -9.44 1.51 19.84
C PRO A 404 -10.17 1.62 18.50
N GLY A 405 -10.20 2.83 17.91
CA GLY A 405 -10.80 3.05 16.58
C GLY A 405 -11.26 4.47 16.26
N VAL A 406 -11.23 5.42 17.20
CA VAL A 406 -11.57 6.83 16.95
C VAL A 406 -10.31 7.67 17.13
N SER A 407 -9.69 8.07 16.02
CA SER A 407 -8.54 8.96 16.03
C SER A 407 -9.00 10.40 16.25
N ILE A 408 -8.84 10.92 17.46
CA ILE A 408 -8.76 12.38 17.69
C ILE A 408 -7.31 12.78 17.35
N ALA A 409 -7.19 13.73 16.42
CA ALA A 409 -5.93 14.31 16.02
C ALA A 409 -5.33 15.07 17.21
N ASP A 410 -4.13 14.68 17.62
CA ASP A 410 -3.33 15.42 18.61
C ASP A 410 -2.52 16.48 17.83
N GLY A 411 -3.12 17.68 17.71
CA GLY A 411 -2.44 18.91 17.35
C GLY A 411 -2.23 19.70 18.63
N GLY A 412 -0.98 20.10 18.89
CA GLY A 412 -0.57 20.72 20.14
C GLY A 412 -1.41 21.93 20.53
N ASP A 413 -1.88 21.91 21.79
CA ASP A 413 -1.83 23.01 22.75
C ASP A 413 -2.52 22.55 24.04
N SER A 414 -1.74 21.93 24.93
CA SER A 414 -2.18 21.60 26.30
C SER A 414 -1.81 22.72 27.27
N SER A 415 -2.27 23.94 26.97
CA SER A 415 -2.19 25.09 27.88
C SER A 415 -3.54 25.79 28.08
N ILE A 416 -4.66 25.05 28.02
CA ILE A 416 -6.02 25.59 28.23
C ILE A 416 -6.69 25.05 29.51
N PHE A 417 -6.05 24.14 30.26
CA PHE A 417 -6.61 23.64 31.53
C PHE A 417 -5.60 23.70 32.67
N SER A 418 -5.15 24.90 33.00
CA SER A 418 -4.53 25.17 34.31
C SER A 418 -5.55 25.84 35.24
N LEU A 419 -6.01 25.08 36.24
CA LEU A 419 -6.92 25.54 37.32
C LEU A 419 -6.38 26.74 38.12
N SER A 420 -5.08 27.07 37.99
CA SER A 420 -4.46 28.25 38.57
C SER A 420 -4.79 29.55 37.83
N THR A 421 -5.13 29.49 36.54
CA THR A 421 -5.41 30.68 35.71
C THR A 421 -6.88 31.12 35.84
N ILE A 422 -7.79 30.17 36.07
CA ILE A 422 -9.22 30.43 36.32
C ILE A 422 -9.44 31.17 37.65
N LYS A 423 -8.57 30.95 38.66
CA LYS A 423 -8.67 31.64 39.95
C LYS A 423 -8.20 33.10 39.91
N LYS A 424 -7.38 33.47 38.92
CA LYS A 424 -6.88 34.84 38.70
C LYS A 424 -7.84 35.68 37.85
N GLY A 425 -8.55 35.06 36.90
CA GLY A 425 -9.56 35.75 36.08
C GLY A 425 -10.89 36.03 36.81
N LEU A 426 -11.20 35.27 37.88
CA LEU A 426 -12.42 35.48 38.68
C LEU A 426 -12.35 36.74 39.56
N SER A 427 -11.15 37.23 39.88
CA SER A 427 -10.95 38.47 40.65
C SER A 427 -10.94 39.75 39.79
N GLU A 428 -10.85 39.63 38.46
CA GLU A 428 -10.86 40.77 37.54
C GLU A 428 -12.24 41.04 36.92
N LEU A 429 -13.23 40.16 37.12
CA LEU A 429 -14.61 40.31 36.63
C LEU A 429 -15.55 41.06 37.59
N THR A 430 -15.03 41.61 38.69
CA THR A 430 -15.77 42.49 39.62
C THR A 430 -15.68 43.98 39.29
N LEU A 431 -15.00 44.38 38.22
CA LEU A 431 -15.10 45.74 37.68
C LEU A 431 -15.71 45.69 36.29
N GLY A 432 -16.98 46.08 36.23
CA GLY A 432 -17.78 46.07 35.01
C GLY A 432 -17.24 47.04 33.96
N ASP A 433 -17.21 46.55 32.72
CA ASP A 433 -17.50 47.38 31.58
C ASP A 433 -18.37 46.59 30.61
N MET A 434 -19.62 47.05 30.48
CA MET A 434 -20.68 46.47 29.66
C MET A 434 -20.68 47.16 28.30
N LYS A 435 -20.31 46.46 27.22
CA LYS A 435 -20.93 46.61 25.88
C LYS A 435 -20.42 45.55 24.91
N GLY A 436 -21.29 44.59 24.61
CA GLY A 436 -21.08 43.56 23.60
C GLY A 436 -22.12 42.45 23.69
N ALA A 437 -23.37 42.81 23.98
CA ALA A 437 -24.51 41.92 23.78
C ALA A 437 -24.69 41.72 22.28
N ASP A 438 -24.65 40.47 21.81
CA ASP A 438 -25.84 39.86 21.18
C ASP A 438 -25.64 38.35 20.96
N ALA A 439 -26.76 37.63 20.98
CA ALA A 439 -26.92 36.19 20.79
C ALA A 439 -26.55 35.27 21.97
N LEU A 440 -27.45 35.20 22.98
CA LEU A 440 -27.84 33.96 23.67
C LEU A 440 -29.04 34.23 24.61
N VAL A 441 -30.24 34.18 24.05
CA VAL A 441 -31.54 33.83 24.66
C VAL A 441 -32.34 33.29 23.44
N ASP A 442 -33.05 32.17 23.48
CA ASP A 442 -34.01 31.79 24.50
C ASP A 442 -34.46 30.31 24.34
N GLU A 443 -34.71 29.69 25.50
CA GLU A 443 -35.66 28.64 25.95
C GLU A 443 -36.41 27.74 24.94
N GLY A 444 -36.83 26.51 25.27
CA GLY A 444 -36.93 25.80 26.56
C GLY A 444 -37.89 24.61 26.41
N ASP A 445 -37.59 23.55 27.17
CA ASP A 445 -38.43 22.52 27.80
C ASP A 445 -39.55 21.70 27.11
N GLY A 446 -39.64 20.43 27.54
CA GLY A 446 -40.82 19.56 27.41
C GLY A 446 -40.53 18.06 27.52
N GLU A 447 -40.61 17.53 28.75
CA GLU A 447 -40.57 16.10 29.12
C GLU A 447 -41.80 15.31 28.61
N ASP A 448 -41.68 13.99 28.47
CA ASP A 448 -42.70 13.03 28.94
C ASP A 448 -42.16 11.59 28.98
N ASP A 449 -42.55 10.90 30.04
CA ASP A 449 -42.15 9.55 30.46
C ASP A 449 -43.32 8.55 30.19
N VAL A 450 -43.08 7.24 30.41
CA VAL A 450 -44.08 6.17 30.70
C VAL A 450 -44.48 5.10 29.62
N HIS A 451 -44.24 3.84 30.05
CA HIS A 451 -44.92 2.53 29.85
C HIS A 451 -44.61 1.48 28.75
N ILE A 452 -44.62 0.24 29.28
CA ILE A 452 -44.46 -1.10 28.70
C ILE A 452 -45.83 -1.65 28.24
N SER A 453 -45.87 -2.39 27.11
CA SER A 453 -46.75 -3.57 26.96
C SER A 453 -46.31 -4.50 25.82
N ASP A 454 -46.33 -5.82 26.09
CA ASP A 454 -46.27 -6.93 25.11
C ASP A 454 -47.60 -7.07 24.35
N SER A 455 -47.56 -7.38 23.05
CA SER A 455 -48.57 -8.22 22.36
C SER A 455 -48.16 -8.59 20.94
N GLU A 456 -48.43 -9.85 20.57
CA GLU A 456 -48.20 -10.45 19.26
C GLU A 456 -49.22 -10.02 18.16
N SER A 457 -48.84 -10.33 16.91
CA SER A 457 -49.64 -10.59 15.71
C SER A 457 -49.73 -9.52 14.58
N ASP A 458 -49.32 -10.01 13.41
CA ASP A 458 -49.79 -9.77 12.03
C ASP A 458 -49.87 -8.36 11.40
N GLY A 459 -48.89 -8.13 10.52
CA GLY A 459 -49.09 -7.83 9.10
C GLY A 459 -49.72 -6.50 8.69
N ILE A 460 -48.92 -5.56 8.17
CA ILE A 460 -49.33 -4.65 7.07
C ILE A 460 -48.14 -3.90 6.43
N SER A 461 -48.21 -3.84 5.09
CA SER A 461 -47.67 -2.88 4.12
C SER A 461 -46.20 -2.47 4.11
N LEU A 462 -45.54 -2.75 2.98
CA LEU A 462 -44.19 -2.30 2.61
C LEU A 462 -44.23 -1.02 1.74
N ALA A 463 -45.34 -0.28 1.75
CA ALA A 463 -45.59 0.84 0.83
C ALA A 463 -45.60 2.23 1.49
N SER A 464 -45.49 2.33 2.81
CA SER A 464 -45.60 3.60 3.55
C SER A 464 -44.27 4.30 3.84
N ASP A 465 -43.13 3.72 3.43
CA ASP A 465 -41.79 4.24 3.76
C ASP A 465 -41.03 4.78 2.52
N LEU A 466 -41.75 5.34 1.54
CA LEU A 466 -41.14 6.04 0.40
C LEU A 466 -41.37 7.53 0.56
N ASP A 467 -40.29 8.30 0.62
CA ASP A 467 -40.32 9.77 0.65
C ASP A 467 -40.81 10.32 -0.70
N ASP A 468 -41.41 11.52 -0.74
CA ASP A 468 -42.03 12.09 -1.95
C ASP A 468 -41.05 12.21 -3.14
N GLU A 469 -39.75 12.41 -2.88
CA GLU A 469 -38.69 12.40 -3.90
C GLU A 469 -38.50 11.02 -4.57
N ASP A 470 -38.67 9.93 -3.82
CA ASP A 470 -38.54 8.56 -4.34
C ASP A 470 -39.75 8.19 -5.23
N LEU A 471 -40.93 8.74 -4.93
CA LEU A 471 -42.14 8.55 -5.75
C LEU A 471 -42.06 9.32 -7.08
N GLU A 472 -41.55 10.54 -7.07
CA GLU A 472 -41.32 11.32 -8.29
C GLU A 472 -40.26 10.68 -9.21
N GLU A 473 -39.21 10.07 -8.66
CA GLU A 473 -38.19 9.37 -9.46
C GLU A 473 -38.75 8.11 -10.13
N ILE A 474 -39.66 7.40 -9.45
CA ILE A 474 -40.36 6.22 -9.99
C ILE A 474 -41.31 6.65 -11.12
N GLU A 475 -42.13 7.68 -10.91
CA GLU A 475 -43.09 8.16 -11.90
C GLU A 475 -42.39 8.74 -13.14
N ASN A 476 -41.29 9.48 -12.96
CA ASN A 476 -40.48 10.00 -14.06
C ASN A 476 -39.80 8.90 -14.86
N ASN A 477 -39.36 7.81 -14.22
CA ASN A 477 -38.81 6.64 -14.90
C ASN A 477 -39.88 5.87 -15.70
N GLU A 478 -41.09 5.72 -15.18
CA GLU A 478 -42.22 5.15 -15.93
C GLU A 478 -42.57 5.98 -17.18
N LYS A 479 -42.66 7.31 -17.04
CA LYS A 479 -42.90 8.23 -18.17
C LYS A 479 -41.78 8.16 -19.22
N ARG A 480 -40.52 8.00 -18.80
CA ARG A 480 -39.35 7.89 -19.71
C ARG A 480 -39.33 6.56 -20.47
N LEU A 481 -39.91 5.50 -19.90
CA LEU A 481 -39.99 4.18 -20.52
C LEU A 481 -41.19 4.04 -21.45
N GLN A 482 -42.34 4.66 -21.14
CA GLN A 482 -43.48 4.72 -22.07
C GLN A 482 -43.10 5.43 -23.39
N LYS A 483 -42.24 6.45 -23.34
CA LYS A 483 -41.68 7.12 -24.53
C LYS A 483 -40.73 6.25 -25.37
N LYS A 484 -40.22 5.12 -24.84
CA LYS A 484 -39.23 4.24 -25.51
C LYS A 484 -39.83 3.00 -26.18
N LEU A 485 -41.14 2.81 -26.14
CA LEU A 485 -41.79 1.72 -26.88
C LEU A 485 -41.73 1.98 -28.40
N PRO A 486 -41.15 1.09 -29.21
CA PRO A 486 -41.16 1.27 -30.66
C PRO A 486 -42.60 1.16 -31.20
N LYS A 487 -43.06 2.16 -31.96
CA LYS A 487 -44.28 2.07 -32.75
C LYS A 487 -44.13 0.90 -33.73
N LYS A 488 -44.91 -0.18 -33.57
CA LYS A 488 -44.89 -1.32 -34.51
C LYS A 488 -45.25 -0.81 -35.92
N LYS A 489 -44.49 -1.22 -36.94
CA LYS A 489 -44.85 -0.99 -38.35
C LYS A 489 -46.23 -1.63 -38.64
N CYS A 490 -47.15 -0.80 -39.09
CA CYS A 490 -48.58 -1.04 -39.26
C CYS A 490 -48.93 -1.86 -40.52
N VAL A 491 -48.41 -3.08 -40.69
CA VAL A 491 -48.68 -3.86 -41.94
C VAL A 491 -49.15 -5.30 -41.71
N LYS A 492 -49.19 -5.85 -40.50
CA LYS A 492 -49.68 -7.24 -40.27
C LYS A 492 -50.68 -7.45 -39.12
N LEU A 493 -51.29 -6.38 -38.59
CA LEU A 493 -52.35 -6.49 -37.58
C LEU A 493 -53.76 -6.24 -38.14
N PHE A 494 -53.89 -5.80 -39.39
CA PHE A 494 -55.18 -5.45 -39.98
C PHE A 494 -56.12 -6.66 -40.09
N ASN A 495 -55.59 -7.85 -40.40
CA ASN A 495 -56.42 -9.06 -40.57
C ASN A 495 -56.69 -9.85 -39.27
N ALA A 496 -56.06 -9.51 -38.15
CA ALA A 496 -56.34 -10.12 -36.84
C ALA A 496 -57.37 -9.32 -36.01
N GLY A 497 -57.71 -8.11 -36.45
CA GLY A 497 -58.65 -7.20 -35.77
C GLY A 497 -60.12 -7.41 -36.10
N LEU A 498 -60.44 -8.22 -37.12
CA LEU A 498 -61.83 -8.57 -37.46
C LEU A 498 -62.32 -9.68 -36.53
N ASN A 499 -62.71 -9.30 -35.32
CA ASN A 499 -63.45 -10.18 -34.41
C ASN A 499 -64.92 -9.80 -34.37
N VAL A 500 -65.74 -10.86 -34.45
CA VAL A 500 -67.20 -10.96 -34.50
C VAL A 500 -67.88 -10.14 -33.40
N VAL A 501 -68.14 -8.85 -33.67
CA VAL A 501 -69.43 -8.16 -33.55
C VAL A 501 -69.34 -6.93 -34.49
N PRO A 502 -70.12 -6.84 -35.58
CA PRO A 502 -70.11 -5.65 -36.43
C PRO A 502 -70.97 -4.58 -35.75
N VAL A 503 -70.39 -3.84 -34.81
CA VAL A 503 -71.11 -2.75 -34.14
C VAL A 503 -70.88 -1.48 -34.95
N LYS A 504 -71.95 -1.03 -35.62
CA LYS A 504 -72.11 0.36 -36.08
C LYS A 504 -71.59 1.30 -34.99
N HIS A 505 -70.73 2.23 -35.36
CA HIS A 505 -70.29 3.42 -34.59
C HIS A 505 -71.07 3.64 -33.28
N ILE A 506 -70.55 3.11 -32.16
CA ILE A 506 -70.87 3.65 -30.84
C ILE A 506 -69.70 4.56 -30.52
N ASP A 507 -69.96 5.86 -30.47
CA ASP A 507 -68.98 6.84 -30.04
C ASP A 507 -68.72 6.61 -28.55
N MET A 508 -67.54 6.07 -28.23
CA MET A 508 -67.14 5.70 -26.85
C MET A 508 -67.02 6.92 -25.92
N SER A 509 -67.24 8.13 -26.44
CA SER A 509 -67.27 9.38 -25.69
C SER A 509 -68.62 9.66 -25.00
N GLU A 510 -69.71 9.00 -25.40
CA GLU A 510 -71.06 9.23 -24.84
C GLU A 510 -71.45 8.24 -23.74
N VAL A 511 -70.61 7.24 -23.45
CA VAL A 511 -70.94 6.16 -22.52
C VAL A 511 -70.26 6.39 -21.16
N PRO A 512 -70.96 6.23 -20.02
CA PRO A 512 -70.39 6.44 -18.70
C PRO A 512 -69.08 5.67 -18.46
N SER A 513 -68.13 6.30 -17.79
CA SER A 513 -66.79 5.74 -17.54
C SER A 513 -66.83 4.37 -16.84
N TRP A 514 -67.78 4.16 -15.93
CA TRP A 514 -67.94 2.87 -15.24
C TRP A 514 -68.26 1.72 -16.20
N PHE A 515 -69.06 1.98 -17.24
CA PHE A 515 -69.41 0.99 -18.26
C PHE A 515 -68.22 0.71 -19.18
N VAL A 516 -67.48 1.76 -19.57
CA VAL A 516 -66.27 1.63 -20.39
C VAL A 516 -65.17 0.84 -19.65
N ASP A 517 -65.04 1.04 -18.34
CA ASP A 517 -64.05 0.34 -17.52
C ASP A 517 -64.43 -1.13 -17.30
N ASP A 518 -65.72 -1.42 -17.13
CA ASP A 518 -66.24 -2.79 -17.02
C ASP A 518 -66.12 -3.55 -18.36
N GLU A 519 -66.50 -2.91 -19.48
CA GLU A 519 -66.29 -3.45 -20.83
C GLU A 519 -64.80 -3.70 -21.09
N LYS A 520 -63.91 -2.76 -20.75
CA LYS A 520 -62.45 -2.94 -20.92
C LYS A 520 -61.89 -4.10 -20.10
N LYS A 521 -62.48 -4.39 -18.93
CA LYS A 521 -62.04 -5.51 -18.08
C LYS A 521 -62.44 -6.85 -18.69
N HIS A 522 -63.64 -6.94 -19.24
CA HIS A 522 -64.22 -8.18 -19.76
C HIS A 522 -63.94 -8.41 -21.26
N ARG A 523 -63.65 -7.37 -22.04
CA ARG A 523 -63.34 -7.43 -23.48
C ARG A 523 -61.85 -7.68 -23.76
N LYS A 524 -61.20 -8.57 -23.00
CA LYS A 524 -59.81 -9.00 -23.23
C LYS A 524 -59.78 -10.45 -23.68
N LYS A 525 -59.46 -10.70 -24.96
CA LYS A 525 -59.21 -12.07 -25.42
C LYS A 525 -57.86 -12.56 -24.84
N PRO A 526 -57.80 -13.75 -24.21
CA PRO A 526 -56.54 -14.31 -23.76
C PRO A 526 -55.68 -14.64 -24.99
N VAL A 527 -54.62 -13.87 -25.20
CA VAL A 527 -53.63 -14.15 -26.25
C VAL A 527 -52.75 -15.32 -25.75
N PRO A 528 -52.49 -16.36 -26.55
CA PRO A 528 -51.62 -17.46 -26.12
C PRO A 528 -50.23 -16.92 -25.81
N VAL A 529 -49.83 -16.98 -24.53
CA VAL A 529 -48.53 -16.50 -24.07
C VAL A 529 -47.54 -17.65 -24.13
N THR A 530 -46.46 -17.51 -24.90
CA THR A 530 -45.36 -18.49 -24.91
C THR A 530 -44.45 -18.29 -23.70
N ARG A 531 -43.76 -19.36 -23.28
CA ARG A 531 -42.80 -19.29 -22.15
C ARG A 531 -41.69 -18.26 -22.39
N GLU A 532 -41.26 -18.11 -23.63
CA GLU A 532 -40.24 -17.14 -24.06
C GLU A 532 -40.72 -15.70 -23.81
N MET A 533 -41.97 -15.38 -24.18
CA MET A 533 -42.54 -14.05 -23.91
C MET A 533 -42.60 -13.75 -22.40
N VAL A 534 -42.96 -14.73 -21.57
CA VAL A 534 -42.97 -14.55 -20.10
C VAL A 534 -41.57 -14.29 -19.55
N GLU A 535 -40.56 -14.97 -20.08
CA GLU A 535 -39.17 -14.78 -19.67
C GLU A 535 -38.65 -13.39 -20.08
N GLU A 536 -38.96 -12.92 -21.29
CA GLU A 536 -38.67 -11.55 -21.73
C GLU A 536 -39.36 -10.49 -20.87
N TYR A 537 -40.64 -10.68 -20.54
CA TYR A 537 -41.34 -9.75 -19.64
C TYR A 537 -40.68 -9.74 -18.26
N LYS A 538 -40.35 -10.91 -17.69
CA LYS A 538 -39.64 -11.00 -16.41
C LYS A 538 -38.24 -10.39 -16.45
N GLU A 539 -37.58 -10.39 -17.61
CA GLU A 539 -36.28 -9.72 -17.80
C GLU A 539 -36.44 -8.20 -17.82
N LYS A 540 -37.39 -7.67 -18.59
CA LYS A 540 -37.71 -6.24 -18.58
C LYS A 540 -38.09 -5.75 -17.17
N TRP A 541 -38.92 -6.51 -16.45
CA TRP A 541 -39.26 -6.21 -15.06
C TRP A 541 -38.08 -6.31 -14.09
N ARG A 542 -37.09 -7.19 -14.35
CA ARG A 542 -35.85 -7.28 -13.57
C ARG A 542 -34.87 -6.15 -13.88
N GLU A 543 -34.85 -5.65 -15.12
CA GLU A 543 -34.07 -4.48 -15.51
C GLU A 543 -34.61 -3.21 -14.85
N ILE A 544 -35.93 -3.05 -14.79
CA ILE A 544 -36.59 -1.97 -14.05
C ILE A 544 -36.31 -2.10 -12.54
N ASN A 545 -36.36 -3.32 -11.99
CA ASN A 545 -36.03 -3.60 -10.60
C ASN A 545 -34.54 -3.84 -10.33
N ALA A 546 -33.65 -3.48 -11.26
CA ALA A 546 -32.21 -3.71 -11.10
C ALA A 546 -31.71 -2.92 -9.89
N ARG A 547 -31.44 -3.65 -8.81
CA ARG A 547 -31.15 -3.05 -7.49
C ARG A 547 -29.90 -2.18 -7.57
N PRO A 548 -29.96 -0.90 -7.17
CA PRO A 548 -28.77 -0.05 -7.10
C PRO A 548 -27.75 -0.63 -6.12
N ILE A 549 -26.48 -0.27 -6.31
CA ILE A 549 -25.34 -0.76 -5.49
C ILE A 549 -25.60 -0.56 -4.00
N LYS A 550 -26.34 0.50 -3.63
CA LYS A 550 -26.84 0.78 -2.27
C LYS A 550 -27.70 -0.37 -1.72
N LYS A 551 -28.74 -0.82 -2.43
CA LYS A 551 -29.61 -1.95 -2.03
C LYS A 551 -28.85 -3.28 -1.95
N LEU A 552 -27.82 -3.49 -2.78
CA LEU A 552 -26.95 -4.68 -2.68
C LEU A 552 -26.05 -4.64 -1.44
N ALA A 553 -25.46 -3.48 -1.13
CA ALA A 553 -24.65 -3.28 0.07
C ALA A 553 -25.51 -3.41 1.34
N GLU A 554 -26.70 -2.82 1.33
CA GLU A 554 -27.67 -2.88 2.41
C GLU A 554 -28.20 -4.30 2.64
N ALA A 555 -28.51 -5.05 1.57
CA ALA A 555 -28.89 -6.46 1.68
C ALA A 555 -27.76 -7.32 2.27
N LYS A 556 -26.50 -7.05 1.92
CA LYS A 556 -25.34 -7.71 2.54
C LYS A 556 -25.19 -7.32 4.01
N ALA A 557 -25.38 -6.05 4.35
CA ALA A 557 -25.33 -5.56 5.72
C ALA A 557 -26.43 -6.20 6.59
N ARG A 558 -27.67 -6.27 6.10
CA ARG A 558 -28.79 -6.97 6.76
C ARG A 558 -28.47 -8.45 7.00
N LYS A 559 -27.94 -9.15 6.00
CA LYS A 559 -27.51 -10.56 6.16
C LYS A 559 -26.40 -10.70 7.21
N LYS A 560 -25.41 -9.80 7.22
CA LYS A 560 -24.33 -9.78 8.21
C LYS A 560 -24.87 -9.51 9.62
N LYS A 561 -25.77 -8.53 9.79
CA LYS A 561 -26.42 -8.20 11.07
C LYS A 561 -27.23 -9.39 11.61
N ARG A 562 -28.00 -10.08 10.75
CA ARG A 562 -28.73 -11.30 11.14
C ARG A 562 -27.80 -12.43 11.58
N MET A 563 -26.67 -12.64 10.90
CA MET A 563 -25.68 -13.63 11.30
C MET A 563 -25.01 -13.27 12.63
N LEU A 564 -24.67 -12.00 12.84
CA LEU A 564 -24.09 -11.52 14.10
C LEU A 564 -25.08 -11.70 15.26
N LYS A 565 -26.35 -11.33 15.09
CA LYS A 565 -27.39 -11.55 16.11
C LYS A 565 -27.55 -13.03 16.46
N LYS A 566 -27.51 -13.93 15.48
CA LYS A 566 -27.52 -15.38 15.71
C LYS A 566 -26.27 -15.87 16.46
N MET A 567 -25.09 -15.32 16.14
CA MET A 567 -23.84 -15.64 16.84
C MET A 567 -23.82 -15.14 18.27
N GLU A 568 -24.36 -13.95 18.51
CA GLU A 568 -24.48 -13.37 19.84
C GLU A 568 -25.45 -14.18 20.71
N GLN A 569 -26.61 -14.58 20.17
CA GLN A 569 -27.54 -15.49 20.84
C GLN A 569 -26.89 -16.85 21.14
N ALA A 570 -26.10 -17.38 20.20
CA ALA A 570 -25.34 -18.61 20.43
C ALA A 570 -24.28 -18.45 21.52
N LYS A 571 -23.62 -17.28 21.58
CA LYS A 571 -22.63 -16.95 22.62
C LYS A 571 -23.28 -16.82 24.00
N LYS A 572 -24.42 -16.14 24.10
CA LYS A 572 -25.19 -16.03 25.36
C LYS A 572 -25.64 -17.41 25.86
N LYS A 573 -26.12 -18.28 24.95
CA LYS A 573 -26.47 -19.67 25.28
C LYS A 573 -25.25 -20.51 25.67
N ALA A 574 -24.10 -20.28 25.03
CA ALA A 574 -22.84 -20.93 25.39
C ALA A 574 -22.34 -20.52 26.77
N GLU A 575 -22.37 -19.22 27.09
CA GLU A 575 -22.01 -18.66 28.40
C GLU A 575 -22.92 -19.21 29.50
N ALA A 576 -24.24 -19.31 29.24
CA ALA A 576 -25.18 -19.94 30.18
C ALA A 576 -24.82 -21.41 30.48
N VAL A 577 -24.49 -22.22 29.46
CA VAL A 577 -24.08 -23.62 29.65
C VAL A 577 -22.76 -23.74 30.42
N VAL A 578 -21.80 -22.85 30.17
CA VAL A 578 -20.52 -22.84 30.88
C VAL A 578 -20.70 -22.52 32.37
N ASN A 579 -21.59 -21.58 32.68
CA ASN A 579 -21.85 -21.12 34.05
C ASN A 579 -22.70 -22.07 34.89
N THR A 580 -23.35 -23.07 34.29
CA THR A 580 -24.04 -24.12 35.07
C THR A 580 -23.01 -25.01 35.79
N VAL A 581 -23.12 -25.12 37.12
CA VAL A 581 -22.13 -25.85 37.94
C VAL A 581 -22.41 -27.37 37.92
N ASP A 582 -23.66 -27.77 37.73
CA ASP A 582 -24.14 -29.16 37.91
C ASP A 582 -23.91 -30.11 36.72
N ILE A 583 -23.19 -29.69 35.68
CA ILE A 583 -23.00 -30.46 34.44
C ILE A 583 -21.53 -30.83 34.25
N SER A 584 -21.26 -32.08 33.85
CA SER A 584 -19.91 -32.56 33.55
C SER A 584 -19.27 -31.78 32.38
N GLU A 585 -17.95 -31.58 32.40
CA GLU A 585 -17.24 -30.83 31.35
C GLU A 585 -17.42 -31.44 29.94
N ARG A 586 -17.55 -32.77 29.87
CA ARG A 586 -17.77 -33.50 28.62
C ARG A 586 -19.14 -33.20 28.01
N GLU A 587 -20.16 -33.09 28.86
CA GLU A 587 -21.52 -32.73 28.44
C GLU A 587 -21.63 -31.24 28.09
N LYS A 588 -20.97 -30.36 28.86
CA LYS A 588 -20.84 -28.94 28.52
C LYS A 588 -20.25 -28.76 27.11
N MET A 589 -19.19 -29.50 26.78
CA MET A 589 -18.56 -29.48 25.46
C MET A 589 -19.49 -30.01 24.35
N ALA A 590 -20.27 -31.06 24.63
CA ALA A 590 -21.25 -31.60 23.67
C ALA A 590 -22.40 -30.62 23.40
N GLN A 591 -22.93 -29.99 24.45
CA GLN A 591 -23.98 -28.97 24.36
C GLN A 591 -23.47 -27.73 23.61
N LEU A 592 -22.27 -27.25 23.94
CA LEU A 592 -21.59 -26.14 23.25
C LEU A 592 -21.44 -26.40 21.75
N LYS A 593 -20.99 -27.60 21.37
CA LYS A 593 -20.86 -28.02 19.97
C LYS A 593 -22.22 -28.06 19.26
N SER A 594 -23.29 -28.44 19.96
CA SER A 594 -24.65 -28.43 19.41
C SER A 594 -25.18 -27.02 19.16
N ILE A 595 -24.90 -26.07 20.07
CA ILE A 595 -25.31 -24.66 19.99
C ILE A 595 -24.63 -23.99 18.79
N TYR A 596 -23.32 -24.15 18.64
CA TYR A 596 -22.59 -23.60 17.49
C TYR A 596 -22.98 -24.26 16.16
N LYS A 597 -23.26 -25.57 16.16
CA LYS A 597 -23.77 -26.29 14.97
C LYS A 597 -25.16 -25.80 14.54
N LYS A 598 -26.06 -25.53 15.49
CA LYS A 598 -27.39 -24.93 15.23
C LYS A 598 -27.27 -23.48 14.74
N ALA A 599 -26.29 -22.71 15.24
CA ALA A 599 -26.00 -21.35 14.80
C ALA A 599 -25.37 -21.27 13.38
N GLY A 600 -24.97 -22.41 12.80
CA GLY A 600 -24.44 -22.49 11.44
C GLY A 600 -22.93 -22.27 11.33
N VAL A 601 -22.22 -22.22 12.46
CA VAL A 601 -20.75 -22.21 12.50
C VAL A 601 -20.26 -23.61 12.16
N GLY A 602 -19.51 -23.75 11.06
CA GLY A 602 -18.98 -25.04 10.62
C GLY A 602 -19.76 -25.75 9.52
N LYS A 603 -20.73 -25.09 8.85
CA LYS A 603 -21.15 -25.52 7.50
C LYS A 603 -20.10 -25.11 6.47
N GLU A 604 -18.87 -25.55 6.64
CA GLU A 604 -17.94 -25.58 5.51
C GLU A 604 -18.52 -26.51 4.45
N LYS A 605 -18.46 -26.10 3.18
CA LYS A 605 -18.86 -26.98 2.09
C LYS A 605 -18.01 -28.23 2.21
N ARG A 606 -18.64 -29.36 2.53
CA ARG A 606 -17.94 -30.64 2.63
C ARG A 606 -17.15 -30.84 1.35
N GLU A 607 -15.84 -30.89 1.47
CA GLU A 607 -14.96 -31.08 0.32
C GLU A 607 -15.26 -32.46 -0.27
N VAL A 608 -15.71 -32.49 -1.53
CA VAL A 608 -16.07 -33.72 -2.22
C VAL A 608 -14.80 -34.26 -2.88
N THR A 609 -14.26 -35.35 -2.36
CA THR A 609 -13.10 -36.01 -2.97
C THR A 609 -13.55 -36.79 -4.21
N TYR A 610 -12.91 -36.53 -5.35
CA TYR A 610 -13.21 -37.22 -6.60
C TYR A 610 -12.35 -38.48 -6.75
N VAL A 611 -12.99 -39.63 -6.94
CA VAL A 611 -12.31 -40.92 -7.13
C VAL A 611 -12.52 -41.37 -8.59
N VAL A 612 -11.43 -41.66 -9.31
CA VAL A 612 -11.52 -42.12 -10.70
C VAL A 612 -11.85 -43.61 -10.74
N ALA A 613 -12.94 -44.00 -11.40
CA ALA A 613 -13.26 -45.40 -11.66
C ALA A 613 -12.27 -46.00 -12.68
N LYS A 614 -11.65 -47.13 -12.35
CA LYS A 614 -10.83 -47.90 -13.30
C LYS A 614 -11.72 -48.85 -14.11
N LYS A 615 -11.34 -49.10 -15.37
CA LYS A 615 -12.05 -49.98 -16.31
C LYS A 615 -12.15 -51.39 -15.70
N GLY A 616 -13.37 -51.87 -15.45
CA GLY A 616 -13.65 -53.15 -14.80
C GLY A 616 -14.26 -53.07 -13.40
N ALA A 617 -14.35 -51.87 -12.79
CA ALA A 617 -15.09 -51.70 -11.55
C ALA A 617 -16.60 -51.78 -11.82
N GLY A 618 -17.29 -52.77 -11.24
CA GLY A 618 -18.72 -53.01 -11.45
C GLY A 618 -19.62 -51.81 -11.10
N ARG A 619 -20.92 -51.91 -11.43
CA ARG A 619 -21.95 -50.84 -11.29
C ARG A 619 -22.01 -50.15 -9.91
N LYS A 620 -21.51 -50.78 -8.84
CA LYS A 620 -21.38 -50.20 -7.49
C LYS A 620 -19.93 -50.29 -7.02
N ILE A 621 -19.24 -49.15 -6.94
CA ILE A 621 -17.89 -49.06 -6.38
C ILE A 621 -17.99 -48.93 -4.86
N ARG A 622 -17.39 -49.88 -4.12
CA ARG A 622 -17.24 -49.80 -2.65
C ARG A 622 -16.32 -48.64 -2.28
N ARG A 623 -16.54 -48.03 -1.10
CA ARG A 623 -15.70 -46.92 -0.59
C ARG A 623 -14.23 -47.38 -0.52
N PRO A 624 -13.29 -46.65 -1.15
CA PRO A 624 -11.88 -46.98 -1.05
C PRO A 624 -11.36 -46.87 0.39
N PRO A 625 -10.45 -47.76 0.82
CA PRO A 625 -9.85 -47.68 2.15
C PRO A 625 -9.10 -46.35 2.32
N GLY A 626 -9.29 -45.68 3.47
CA GLY A 626 -8.63 -44.41 3.80
C GLY A 626 -9.42 -43.13 3.50
N LEU A 627 -10.53 -43.18 2.75
CA LEU A 627 -11.34 -41.98 2.45
C LEU A 627 -12.39 -41.70 3.54
N LYS A 628 -12.16 -40.67 4.35
CA LYS A 628 -13.14 -40.12 5.31
C LYS A 628 -13.90 -38.95 4.68
N GLY A 629 -15.18 -39.12 4.37
CA GLY A 629 -16.03 -38.02 3.87
C GLY A 629 -16.98 -38.42 2.72
N VAL A 630 -17.58 -37.40 2.10
CA VAL A 630 -18.42 -37.54 0.90
C VAL A 630 -17.49 -37.64 -0.31
N PHE A 631 -17.58 -38.73 -1.06
CA PHE A 631 -16.79 -38.92 -2.28
C PHE A 631 -17.70 -39.02 -3.51
N ARG A 632 -17.19 -38.60 -4.65
CA ARG A 632 -17.88 -38.75 -5.94
C ARG A 632 -17.00 -39.53 -6.89
N VAL A 633 -17.55 -40.62 -7.42
CA VAL A 633 -16.87 -41.41 -8.43
C VAL A 633 -17.02 -40.72 -9.79
N VAL A 634 -15.92 -40.58 -10.51
CA VAL A 634 -15.87 -40.02 -11.87
C VAL A 634 -15.27 -41.02 -12.84
N ASP A 635 -15.83 -41.10 -14.05
CA ASP A 635 -15.34 -41.97 -15.12
C ASP A 635 -15.00 -41.12 -16.38
N GLY A 636 -14.19 -41.69 -17.28
CA GLY A 636 -13.80 -41.08 -18.55
C GLY A 636 -15.00 -40.69 -19.42
N ARG A 637 -16.10 -41.46 -19.38
CA ARG A 637 -17.36 -41.11 -20.07
C ARG A 637 -17.98 -39.84 -19.50
N MET A 638 -18.10 -39.74 -18.17
CA MET A 638 -18.63 -38.56 -17.49
C MET A 638 -17.81 -37.30 -17.79
N LYS A 639 -16.49 -37.43 -17.95
CA LYS A 639 -15.61 -36.34 -18.40
C LYS A 639 -15.89 -35.91 -19.84
N LYS A 640 -16.21 -36.85 -20.74
CA LYS A 640 -16.58 -36.57 -22.13
C LYS A 640 -17.94 -35.86 -22.22
N ASP A 641 -18.91 -36.31 -21.44
CA ASP A 641 -20.26 -35.70 -21.39
C ASP A 641 -20.21 -34.27 -20.83
N LEU A 642 -19.44 -34.03 -19.76
CA LEU A 642 -19.22 -32.68 -19.22
C LEU A 642 -18.52 -31.75 -20.22
N ARG A 643 -17.52 -32.24 -20.97
CA ARG A 643 -16.88 -31.46 -22.04
C ARG A 643 -17.84 -31.15 -23.18
N GLY A 644 -18.71 -32.09 -23.55
CA GLY A 644 -19.76 -31.87 -24.54
C GLY A 644 -20.74 -30.78 -24.10
N LYS A 645 -21.19 -30.84 -22.85
CA LYS A 645 -22.06 -29.82 -22.26
C LYS A 645 -21.38 -28.44 -22.22
N GLN A 646 -20.13 -28.37 -21.78
CA GLN A 646 -19.37 -27.11 -21.77
C GLN A 646 -19.19 -26.52 -23.17
N ARG A 647 -18.97 -27.34 -24.20
CA ARG A 647 -18.92 -26.85 -25.59
C ARG A 647 -20.26 -26.33 -26.06
N LYS A 648 -21.37 -26.98 -25.69
CA LYS A 648 -22.73 -26.52 -26.00
C LYS A 648 -23.03 -25.20 -25.31
N ASP A 649 -22.71 -25.09 -24.03
CA ASP A 649 -22.88 -23.87 -23.24
C ASP A 649 -22.01 -22.73 -23.80
N GLN A 650 -20.76 -23.01 -24.17
CA GLN A 650 -19.88 -22.03 -24.84
C GLN A 650 -20.43 -21.60 -26.20
N LYS A 651 -20.97 -22.54 -26.99
CA LYS A 651 -21.59 -22.23 -28.29
C LYS A 651 -22.82 -21.35 -28.10
N ASN A 652 -23.66 -21.63 -27.10
CA ASN A 652 -24.83 -20.82 -26.78
C ASN A 652 -24.43 -19.40 -26.35
N ILE A 653 -23.45 -19.27 -25.45
CA ILE A 653 -22.91 -17.97 -25.04
C ILE A 653 -22.35 -17.21 -26.25
N TRP A 654 -21.61 -17.88 -27.13
CA TRP A 654 -21.04 -17.27 -28.33
C TRP A 654 -22.12 -16.82 -29.32
N CYS A 655 -23.20 -17.59 -29.48
CA CYS A 655 -24.37 -17.21 -30.28
C CYS A 655 -25.14 -16.04 -29.68
N GLU A 656 -25.31 -15.97 -28.36
CA GLU A 656 -25.91 -14.81 -27.66
C GLU A 656 -25.05 -13.55 -27.81
N THR A 657 -23.73 -13.69 -27.76
CA THR A 657 -22.80 -12.56 -27.90
C THR A 657 -22.80 -12.00 -29.33
N LEU A 658 -22.90 -12.87 -30.35
CA LEU A 658 -22.98 -12.47 -31.76
C LEU A 658 -24.29 -11.75 -32.12
N HIS A 659 -25.40 -12.10 -31.47
CA HIS A 659 -26.67 -11.38 -31.67
C HIS A 659 -26.68 -9.97 -31.07
N GLN A 660 -25.74 -9.64 -30.17
CA GLN A 660 -25.57 -8.30 -29.62
C GLN A 660 -24.59 -7.42 -30.43
N GLU A 661 -23.80 -8.01 -31.32
CA GLU A 661 -22.74 -7.30 -32.07
C GLU A 661 -23.07 -7.00 -33.55
N THR A 662 -24.24 -7.37 -34.08
CA THR A 662 -24.67 -6.89 -35.41
C THR A 662 -25.20 -5.45 -35.33
N PRO A 663 -24.52 -4.44 -35.92
CA PRO A 663 -25.05 -3.09 -35.99
C PRO A 663 -26.22 -3.07 -36.98
N GLN A 664 -27.36 -2.50 -36.58
CA GLN A 664 -28.39 -2.04 -37.51
C GLN A 664 -27.82 -0.91 -38.38
N SER A 665 -27.07 -1.26 -39.42
CA SER A 665 -26.71 -0.35 -40.51
C SER A 665 -27.13 -0.99 -41.82
N LYS A 666 -28.38 -0.75 -42.21
CA LYS A 666 -28.90 -0.77 -43.59
C LYS A 666 -30.38 -0.41 -43.53
N ASN A 667 -30.70 0.82 -43.89
CA ASN A 667 -31.89 1.22 -44.64
C ASN A 667 -31.60 2.64 -45.13
N VAL A 668 -31.15 2.71 -46.38
CA VAL A 668 -31.54 3.78 -47.31
C VAL A 668 -32.99 3.52 -47.70
#